data_AF-A0A8S1A9Q3-F1
#
_entry.id   AF-A0A8S1A9Q3-F1
#
_cell.length_a   1.000
_cell.length_b   1.000
_cell.length_c   1.000
_cell.angle_alpha   90.00
_cell.angle_beta   90.00
_cell.angle_gamma   90.00
#
_symmetry.space_group_name_H-M   'P 1'
#
loop_
_entity.id
_entity.type
_entity.pdbx_description
1 polymer ?
#
loop_
_entity_poly.entity_id
_entity_poly.type
_entity_poly.pdbx_seq_one_letter_code
_entity_poly.pdbx_strand_id
1 'polypeptide(L)'
;MRKWQRDAVAGNIDRNLNPNDIGNAFILPSSYIGSPRNMQEYIQDAMTYVRHYGRPDLFITFTCNPNWEEIQTLLLPGQQAIHRHDLTARVFKQKLKSLIDFIVKYSIFGITRCWLYTIEWQKRGLPHAHILVWLKDRIRPEEIDQIISAEIPDPLSDQELFDIVTKHMIHGPCGAFGHPAIHGPCGKCKKKFPKPHTNDTITDIDGYPMYRRRSTENGGHTFTMPLPNFPNQVEFDNHSVKSIKYICKYVNKGSDLAIFEVQNINKNDEIARYQMGRYISSNEAIWHILSFSIHERDPAVQHLAIHLENGQRVYFTEENVLQRAFEAPKTTLTEFFTLCQKPDVFGQFAKTLVYGDVPRYFTWNKSSKKWEPRKQGKPHPSITGIFKAKTLGRLYTIHPKQRECFYLRLLLVNVPGPTSFEFLRTVNGRVFNTYQDACRELQLLEDDNHWDLTLADAALTSTPNNIRQLFAIILTTCYPSQAQTLWEKYKNCMTEDTLHRIRQTNQCQNIDYTPEMYVEALVLIEDLCVLISNLPLNHYAKNVDVDEINFQIQQLSPGDLMSFKSIDTVVDENESVNFPIEFLNSLDIPGMPPHNILLKIGSPIILLRNLNPPQLCNGTRLVIKKITGNILEATILAGKFKGKVVLLPRIPMIPSDSTIPFKRLQFPIRLAFAMSINKSQGQTMSICGLDLVNPCFSHGQLYVACSRVGKPSNLFVLAKDRLTKNIVHRLVLH
;
A
#
# COMPACT_ATOMS: atom_id res chain seq x y z
N MET A 1 6.70 24.61 -11.07
CA MET A 1 5.26 24.25 -11.04
C MET A 1 4.96 23.54 -9.73
N ARG A 2 3.96 24.00 -8.97
CA ARG A 2 3.60 23.50 -7.63
C ARG A 2 2.30 22.71 -7.66
N LYS A 3 2.06 21.88 -6.65
CA LYS A 3 0.91 20.97 -6.58
C LYS A 3 0.28 20.93 -5.18
N TRP A 4 -1.04 21.07 -5.10
CA TRP A 4 -1.81 20.88 -3.86
C TRP A 4 -3.32 20.61 -4.11
N GLN A 5 -4.13 20.53 -3.05
CA GLN A 5 -5.59 20.50 -3.11
C GLN A 5 -6.13 21.93 -3.21
N ARG A 6 -7.19 22.14 -3.99
CA ARG A 6 -7.75 23.46 -4.26
C ARG A 6 -8.19 24.20 -2.99
N ASP A 7 -8.94 23.55 -2.10
CA ASP A 7 -9.37 24.18 -0.83
C ASP A 7 -8.20 24.61 0.05
N ALA A 8 -7.12 23.83 0.03
CA ALA A 8 -5.90 24.19 0.74
C ALA A 8 -5.19 25.39 0.08
N VAL A 9 -5.26 25.53 -1.25
CA VAL A 9 -4.74 26.72 -1.93
C VAL A 9 -5.61 27.94 -1.61
N ALA A 10 -6.93 27.83 -1.75
CA ALA A 10 -7.88 28.90 -1.44
C ALA A 10 -7.76 29.39 0.01
N GLY A 11 -7.80 28.48 0.98
CA GLY A 11 -7.70 28.83 2.39
C GLY A 11 -6.34 29.40 2.83
N ASN A 12 -5.27 29.22 2.07
CA ASN A 12 -3.97 29.85 2.34
C ASN A 12 -3.80 31.20 1.62
N ILE A 13 -4.47 31.40 0.47
CA ILE A 13 -4.58 32.71 -0.17
C ILE A 13 -5.38 33.67 0.71
N ASP A 14 -6.50 33.21 1.28
CA ASP A 14 -7.30 33.99 2.23
C ASP A 14 -6.52 34.41 3.49
N ARG A 15 -5.38 33.75 3.76
CA ARG A 15 -4.45 34.05 4.86
C ARG A 15 -3.24 34.89 4.43
N ASN A 16 -3.23 35.44 3.21
CA ASN A 16 -2.15 36.26 2.63
C ASN A 16 -0.76 35.59 2.65
N LEU A 17 -0.70 34.24 2.56
CA LEU A 17 0.57 33.52 2.50
C LEU A 17 1.18 33.61 1.09
N ASN A 18 2.51 33.71 1.01
CA ASN A 18 3.23 33.80 -0.27
C ASN A 18 3.03 32.50 -1.07
N PRO A 19 2.60 32.56 -2.35
CA PRO A 19 2.46 31.39 -3.23
C PRO A 19 3.72 30.53 -3.36
N ASN A 20 4.91 31.11 -3.14
CA ASN A 20 6.18 30.39 -3.10
C ASN A 20 6.42 29.57 -1.82
N ASP A 21 5.58 29.71 -0.81
CA ASP A 21 5.66 28.93 0.42
C ASP A 21 4.54 27.88 0.49
N ILE A 22 3.71 27.81 -0.56
CA ILE A 22 2.48 27.01 -0.65
C ILE A 22 2.69 25.87 -1.65
N GLY A 23 2.29 24.65 -1.27
CA GLY A 23 2.33 23.45 -2.14
C GLY A 23 3.71 22.82 -2.33
N ASN A 24 3.74 21.59 -2.86
CA ASN A 24 4.99 20.84 -3.00
C ASN A 24 5.78 21.30 -4.23
N ALA A 25 7.03 21.74 -4.01
CA ALA A 25 7.97 22.06 -5.06
C ALA A 25 8.66 20.76 -5.55
N PHE A 26 8.75 20.58 -6.87
CA PHE A 26 9.54 19.51 -7.52
C PHE A 26 9.06 18.09 -7.29
N ILE A 27 7.94 17.72 -7.93
CA ILE A 27 7.64 16.29 -8.10
C ILE A 27 7.41 15.96 -9.55
N LEU A 28 8.25 15.08 -10.10
CA LEU A 28 8.12 14.57 -11.45
C LEU A 28 6.70 14.04 -11.68
N PRO A 29 6.04 14.41 -12.78
CA PRO A 29 4.70 13.92 -13.08
C PRO A 29 4.76 12.44 -13.47
N SER A 30 3.64 11.72 -13.31
CA SER A 30 3.53 10.33 -13.78
C SER A 30 3.66 10.18 -15.30
N SER A 31 3.62 11.28 -16.05
CA SER A 31 3.93 11.30 -17.48
C SER A 31 5.43 11.19 -17.80
N TYR A 32 6.31 11.39 -16.81
CA TYR A 32 7.75 11.24 -17.00
C TYR A 32 8.14 9.75 -16.93
N ILE A 33 8.56 9.18 -18.05
CA ILE A 33 8.83 7.74 -18.20
C ILE A 33 9.95 7.30 -17.24
N GLY A 34 9.68 6.24 -16.47
CA GLY A 34 10.63 5.69 -15.49
C GLY A 34 10.79 6.52 -14.22
N SER A 35 9.98 7.56 -13.99
CA SER A 35 9.84 8.14 -12.65
C SER A 35 9.13 7.16 -11.71
N PRO A 36 9.34 7.25 -10.38
CA PRO A 36 8.63 6.42 -9.41
C PRO A 36 7.11 6.43 -9.60
N ARG A 37 6.53 7.61 -9.88
CA ARG A 37 5.08 7.74 -10.13
C ARG A 37 4.65 7.08 -11.43
N ASN A 38 5.44 7.19 -12.50
CA ASN A 38 5.13 6.52 -13.75
C ASN A 38 5.08 5.00 -13.55
N MET A 39 6.10 4.44 -12.89
CA MET A 39 6.16 3.01 -12.57
C MET A 39 4.98 2.57 -11.70
N GLN A 40 4.63 3.35 -10.67
CA GLN A 40 3.44 3.09 -9.84
C GLN A 40 2.13 3.10 -10.63
N GLU A 41 1.91 4.07 -11.52
CA GLU A 41 0.68 4.10 -12.33
C GLU A 41 0.57 2.86 -13.21
N TYR A 42 1.69 2.36 -13.76
CA TYR A 42 1.71 1.12 -14.54
C TYR A 42 1.37 -0.11 -13.70
N ILE A 43 1.82 -0.20 -12.45
CA ILE A 43 1.43 -1.29 -11.54
C ILE A 43 -0.05 -1.21 -11.22
N GLN A 44 -0.55 -0.02 -10.91
CA GLN A 44 -1.97 0.14 -10.62
C GLN A 44 -2.84 -0.16 -11.84
N ASP A 45 -2.36 0.15 -13.05
CA ASP A 45 -2.98 -0.27 -14.30
C ASP A 45 -2.96 -1.80 -14.44
N ALA A 46 -1.83 -2.48 -14.18
CA ALA A 46 -1.74 -3.94 -14.18
C ALA A 46 -2.74 -4.57 -13.19
N MET A 47 -2.86 -4.02 -11.98
CA MET A 47 -3.83 -4.47 -10.98
C MET A 47 -5.29 -4.24 -11.41
N THR A 48 -5.57 -3.27 -12.29
CA THR A 48 -6.91 -3.10 -12.86
C THR A 48 -7.30 -4.31 -13.73
N TYR A 49 -6.39 -4.87 -14.52
CA TYR A 49 -6.67 -6.12 -15.26
C TYR A 49 -6.95 -7.27 -14.30
N VAL A 50 -6.17 -7.40 -13.22
CA VAL A 50 -6.36 -8.45 -12.22
C VAL A 50 -7.71 -8.35 -11.54
N ARG A 51 -8.14 -7.14 -11.17
CA ARG A 51 -9.47 -6.91 -10.57
C ARG A 51 -10.62 -7.24 -11.52
N HIS A 52 -10.46 -6.95 -12.82
CA HIS A 52 -11.52 -7.17 -13.80
C HIS A 52 -11.56 -8.60 -14.37
N TYR A 53 -10.41 -9.26 -14.46
CA TYR A 53 -10.26 -10.51 -15.21
C TYR A 53 -9.67 -11.66 -14.38
N GLY A 54 -9.22 -11.41 -13.16
CA GLY A 54 -8.54 -12.39 -12.30
C GLY A 54 -7.05 -12.50 -12.62
N ARG A 55 -6.42 -13.62 -12.22
CA ARG A 55 -5.00 -13.89 -12.49
C ARG A 55 -4.69 -14.02 -14.00
N PRO A 56 -3.47 -13.69 -14.48
CA PRO A 56 -3.05 -14.00 -15.84
C PRO A 56 -2.98 -15.52 -16.06
N ASP A 57 -3.09 -15.94 -17.32
CA ASP A 57 -2.98 -17.36 -17.73
C ASP A 57 -1.56 -17.71 -18.17
N LEU A 58 -0.83 -16.76 -18.77
CA LEU A 58 0.54 -16.95 -19.24
C LEU A 58 1.45 -15.81 -18.77
N PHE A 59 2.68 -16.18 -18.40
CA PHE A 59 3.78 -15.26 -18.21
C PHE A 59 4.93 -15.65 -19.15
N ILE A 60 5.30 -14.73 -20.04
CA ILE A 60 6.25 -14.98 -21.13
C ILE A 60 7.38 -13.98 -21.00
N THR A 61 8.62 -14.46 -21.06
CA THR A 61 9.78 -13.60 -21.16
C THR A 61 10.36 -13.65 -22.55
N PHE A 62 10.78 -12.50 -23.10
CA PHE A 62 11.33 -12.41 -24.45
C PHE A 62 12.61 -11.57 -24.43
N THR A 63 13.75 -12.22 -24.72
CA THR A 63 15.07 -11.59 -24.66
C THR A 63 15.60 -11.27 -26.05
N CYS A 64 16.22 -10.11 -26.23
CA CYS A 64 16.92 -9.79 -27.46
C CYS A 64 18.13 -10.71 -27.69
N ASN A 65 18.22 -11.28 -28.89
CA ASN A 65 19.39 -12.02 -29.33
C ASN A 65 20.22 -11.16 -30.30
N PRO A 66 21.46 -10.80 -29.96
CA PRO A 66 22.32 -10.00 -30.83
C PRO A 66 22.71 -10.74 -32.12
N ASN A 67 22.58 -12.07 -32.16
CA ASN A 67 22.92 -12.91 -33.31
C ASN A 67 21.75 -13.10 -34.29
N TRP A 68 20.63 -12.39 -34.11
CA TRP A 68 19.56 -12.40 -35.12
C TRP A 68 20.09 -11.93 -36.48
N GLU A 69 19.68 -12.63 -37.53
CA GLU A 69 20.13 -12.37 -38.91
C GLU A 69 19.90 -10.91 -39.31
N GLU A 70 18.75 -10.33 -38.93
CA GLU A 70 18.44 -8.94 -39.26
C GLU A 70 19.40 -7.93 -38.60
N ILE A 71 20.03 -8.30 -37.48
CA ILE A 71 21.08 -7.49 -36.87
C ILE A 71 22.39 -7.73 -37.62
N GLN A 72 22.79 -8.99 -37.79
CA GLN A 72 24.09 -9.36 -38.36
C GLN A 72 24.27 -8.87 -39.80
N THR A 73 23.24 -9.00 -40.63
CA THR A 73 23.26 -8.57 -42.04
C THR A 73 23.37 -7.05 -42.20
N LEU A 74 23.01 -6.27 -41.18
CA LEU A 74 23.09 -4.80 -41.17
C LEU A 74 24.37 -4.26 -40.51
N LEU A 75 25.24 -5.12 -39.99
CA LEU A 75 26.54 -4.72 -39.45
C LEU A 75 27.53 -4.45 -40.58
N LEU A 76 28.23 -3.32 -40.50
CA LEU A 76 29.35 -3.04 -41.41
C LEU A 76 30.58 -3.88 -41.05
N PRO A 77 31.53 -4.09 -41.98
CA PRO A 77 32.78 -4.79 -41.68
C PRO A 77 33.47 -4.23 -40.42
N GLY A 78 33.80 -5.12 -39.48
CA GLY A 78 34.40 -4.77 -38.18
C GLY A 78 33.41 -4.30 -37.09
N GLN A 79 32.12 -4.12 -37.39
CA GLN A 79 31.11 -3.82 -36.38
C GLN A 79 30.63 -5.09 -35.67
N GLN A 80 30.29 -4.93 -34.39
CA GLN A 80 29.61 -5.93 -33.57
C GLN A 80 28.25 -5.38 -33.12
N ALA A 81 27.33 -6.25 -32.73
CA ALA A 81 26.00 -5.82 -32.26
C ALA A 81 26.06 -4.83 -31.08
N ILE A 82 27.08 -4.94 -30.21
CA ILE A 82 27.30 -4.01 -29.10
C ILE A 82 27.66 -2.58 -29.57
N HIS A 83 28.15 -2.42 -30.80
CA HIS A 83 28.43 -1.10 -31.39
C HIS A 83 27.17 -0.46 -32.01
N ARG A 84 26.09 -1.24 -32.20
CA ARG A 84 24.89 -0.85 -32.95
C ARG A 84 23.61 -1.11 -32.15
N HIS A 85 23.49 -0.44 -31.02
CA HIS A 85 22.30 -0.51 -30.16
C HIS A 85 21.02 -0.02 -30.85
N ASP A 86 21.15 0.87 -31.85
CA ASP A 86 20.05 1.29 -32.73
C ASP A 86 19.44 0.11 -33.51
N LEU A 87 20.27 -0.77 -34.08
CA LEU A 87 19.81 -1.97 -34.76
C LEU A 87 19.16 -2.93 -33.77
N THR A 88 19.83 -3.17 -32.65
CA THR A 88 19.36 -4.08 -31.59
C THR A 88 17.97 -3.67 -31.08
N ALA A 89 17.77 -2.39 -30.74
CA ALA A 89 16.49 -1.86 -30.26
C ALA A 89 15.38 -1.96 -31.33
N ARG A 90 15.67 -1.61 -32.59
CA ARG A 90 14.71 -1.65 -33.69
C ARG A 90 14.26 -3.07 -34.02
N VAL A 91 15.20 -4.00 -34.16
CA VAL A 91 14.91 -5.41 -34.45
C VAL A 91 14.13 -6.04 -33.29
N PHE A 92 14.55 -5.80 -32.05
CA PHE A 92 13.82 -6.29 -30.87
C PHE A 92 12.38 -5.77 -30.83
N LYS A 93 12.15 -4.47 -31.07
CA LYS A 93 10.80 -3.90 -31.07
C LYS A 93 9.91 -4.53 -32.15
N GLN A 94 10.45 -4.76 -33.34
CA GLN A 94 9.72 -5.40 -34.43
C GLN A 94 9.38 -6.86 -34.12
N LYS A 95 10.35 -7.64 -33.62
CA LYS A 95 10.12 -9.04 -33.23
C LYS A 95 9.15 -9.16 -32.06
N LEU A 96 9.24 -8.27 -31.06
CA LEU A 96 8.29 -8.23 -29.95
C LEU A 96 6.86 -7.93 -30.45
N LYS A 97 6.70 -6.99 -31.39
CA LYS A 97 5.40 -6.72 -32.01
C LYS A 97 4.88 -7.93 -32.77
N SER A 98 5.74 -8.60 -33.54
CA SER A 98 5.39 -9.82 -34.26
C SER A 98 4.96 -10.95 -33.31
N LEU A 99 5.65 -11.12 -32.17
CA LEU A 99 5.28 -12.09 -31.13
C LEU A 99 3.90 -11.78 -30.52
N ILE A 100 3.64 -10.51 -30.16
CA ILE A 100 2.33 -10.11 -29.64
C ILE A 100 1.23 -10.33 -30.68
N ASP A 101 1.47 -9.99 -31.95
CA ASP A 101 0.52 -10.25 -33.04
C ASP A 101 0.28 -11.75 -33.23
N PHE A 102 1.31 -12.58 -33.12
CA PHE A 102 1.21 -14.04 -33.19
C PHE A 102 0.32 -14.59 -32.06
N ILE A 103 0.53 -14.15 -30.82
CA ILE A 103 -0.29 -14.54 -29.67
C ILE A 103 -1.74 -14.07 -29.82
N VAL A 104 -1.94 -12.80 -30.18
CA VAL A 104 -3.25 -12.14 -30.08
C VAL A 104 -4.11 -12.30 -31.33
N LYS A 105 -3.52 -12.18 -32.53
CA LYS A 105 -4.27 -12.22 -33.80
C LYS A 105 -4.47 -13.65 -34.30
N TYR A 106 -3.45 -14.50 -34.18
CA TYR A 106 -3.53 -15.90 -34.58
C TYR A 106 -4.09 -16.79 -33.46
N SER A 107 -4.25 -16.25 -32.23
CA SER A 107 -4.89 -16.94 -31.10
C SER A 107 -4.28 -18.32 -30.81
N ILE A 108 -2.94 -18.43 -30.89
CA ILE A 108 -2.22 -19.71 -30.77
C ILE A 108 -2.41 -20.40 -29.41
N PHE A 109 -2.70 -19.64 -28.37
CA PHE A 109 -3.02 -20.15 -27.03
C PHE A 109 -4.53 -20.03 -26.72
N GLY A 110 -5.36 -19.75 -27.73
CA GLY A 110 -6.76 -19.37 -27.58
C GLY A 110 -7.00 -17.86 -27.68
N ILE A 111 -8.27 -17.46 -27.58
CA ILE A 111 -8.69 -16.07 -27.76
C ILE A 111 -8.13 -15.21 -26.63
N THR A 112 -7.28 -14.23 -26.97
CA THR A 112 -6.73 -13.30 -25.97
C THR A 112 -7.78 -12.29 -25.51
N ARG A 113 -8.02 -12.25 -24.19
CA ARG A 113 -8.90 -11.29 -23.53
C ARG A 113 -8.21 -9.95 -23.29
N CYS A 114 -7.00 -9.98 -22.76
CA CYS A 114 -6.13 -8.82 -22.55
C CYS A 114 -4.66 -9.26 -22.41
N TRP A 115 -3.75 -8.30 -22.58
CA TRP A 115 -2.32 -8.51 -22.38
C TRP A 115 -1.65 -7.20 -21.94
N LEU A 116 -0.49 -7.33 -21.31
CA LEU A 116 0.41 -6.21 -21.05
C LEU A 116 1.85 -6.69 -21.02
N TYR A 117 2.79 -5.81 -21.32
CA TYR A 117 4.21 -6.11 -21.13
C TYR A 117 4.99 -4.91 -20.61
N THR A 118 6.14 -5.21 -20.02
CA THR A 118 7.17 -4.24 -19.64
C THR A 118 8.52 -4.66 -20.20
N ILE A 119 9.34 -3.69 -20.58
CA ILE A 119 10.71 -3.92 -21.05
C ILE A 119 11.70 -3.51 -19.96
N GLU A 120 12.69 -4.35 -19.73
CA GLU A 120 13.83 -4.15 -18.84
C GLU A 120 15.13 -4.33 -19.64
N TRP A 121 16.20 -3.68 -19.22
CA TRP A 121 17.55 -3.91 -19.74
C TRP A 121 18.35 -4.73 -18.72
N GLN A 122 18.63 -6.00 -19.05
CA GLN A 122 19.42 -6.88 -18.18
C GLN A 122 20.92 -6.50 -18.20
N LYS A 123 21.75 -7.05 -17.31
CA LYS A 123 23.15 -6.66 -17.01
C LYS A 123 24.05 -6.23 -18.19
N ARG A 124 23.90 -6.81 -19.40
CA ARG A 124 24.68 -6.43 -20.60
C ARG A 124 24.01 -5.32 -21.45
N GLY A 125 22.93 -4.72 -20.97
CA GLY A 125 22.16 -3.67 -21.63
C GLY A 125 21.27 -4.15 -22.79
N LEU A 126 20.94 -5.45 -22.90
CA LEU A 126 20.01 -5.92 -23.94
C LEU A 126 18.55 -5.83 -23.45
N PRO A 127 17.62 -5.42 -24.33
CA PRO A 127 16.21 -5.32 -23.97
C PRO A 127 15.61 -6.71 -23.76
N HIS A 128 14.75 -6.80 -22.77
CA HIS A 128 14.09 -8.01 -22.32
C HIS A 128 12.66 -7.67 -21.91
N ALA A 129 11.67 -8.33 -22.50
CA ALA A 129 10.26 -8.10 -22.23
C ALA A 129 9.70 -9.14 -21.25
N HIS A 130 8.92 -8.67 -20.29
CA HIS A 130 8.08 -9.47 -19.40
C HIS A 130 6.63 -9.27 -19.82
N ILE A 131 5.97 -10.32 -20.30
CA ILE A 131 4.64 -10.26 -20.93
C ILE A 131 3.65 -11.08 -20.10
N LEU A 132 2.47 -10.51 -19.85
CA LEU A 132 1.33 -11.19 -19.23
C LEU A 132 0.17 -11.27 -20.21
N VAL A 133 -0.47 -12.43 -20.28
CA VAL A 133 -1.62 -12.69 -21.16
C VAL A 133 -2.77 -13.29 -20.35
N TRP A 134 -3.97 -12.79 -20.59
CA TRP A 134 -5.22 -13.38 -20.12
C TRP A 134 -5.99 -13.89 -21.32
N LEU A 135 -6.43 -15.13 -21.25
CA LEU A 135 -7.23 -15.79 -22.27
C LEU A 135 -8.71 -15.68 -21.90
N LYS A 136 -9.57 -15.80 -22.91
CA LYS A 136 -11.02 -15.84 -22.70
C LYS A 136 -11.41 -17.14 -21.99
N ASP A 137 -10.85 -18.24 -22.46
CA ASP A 137 -10.96 -19.58 -21.89
C ASP A 137 -9.64 -19.88 -21.18
N ARG A 138 -9.71 -20.17 -19.89
CA ARG A 138 -8.51 -20.35 -19.06
C ARG A 138 -7.86 -21.72 -19.31
N ILE A 139 -6.53 -21.74 -19.26
CA ILE A 139 -5.74 -22.96 -19.35
C ILE A 139 -6.00 -23.81 -18.10
N ARG A 140 -6.40 -25.06 -18.31
CA ARG A 140 -6.61 -26.05 -17.26
C ARG A 140 -5.31 -26.79 -16.95
N PRO A 141 -5.13 -27.35 -15.74
CA PRO A 141 -3.93 -28.09 -15.37
C PRO A 141 -3.53 -29.17 -16.39
N GLU A 142 -4.50 -29.90 -16.93
CA GLU A 142 -4.32 -30.96 -17.93
C GLU A 142 -3.86 -30.47 -19.32
N GLU A 143 -3.99 -29.17 -19.60
CA GLU A 143 -3.59 -28.56 -20.87
C GLU A 143 -2.17 -27.96 -20.80
N ILE A 144 -1.58 -27.84 -19.60
CA ILE A 144 -0.29 -27.16 -19.39
C ILE A 144 0.82 -27.81 -20.22
N ASP A 145 0.90 -29.15 -20.20
CA ASP A 145 1.97 -29.91 -20.87
C ASP A 145 1.85 -29.91 -22.40
N GLN A 146 0.73 -29.43 -22.95
CA GLN A 146 0.54 -29.22 -24.38
C GLN A 146 1.06 -27.85 -24.83
N ILE A 147 1.12 -26.90 -23.90
CA ILE A 147 1.47 -25.49 -24.15
C ILE A 147 2.92 -25.22 -23.75
N ILE A 148 3.40 -25.86 -22.68
CA ILE A 148 4.73 -25.64 -22.10
C ILE A 148 5.47 -26.97 -22.08
N SER A 149 6.69 -26.95 -22.62
CA SER A 149 7.62 -28.08 -22.54
C SER A 149 8.93 -27.63 -21.91
N ALA A 150 9.37 -28.38 -20.90
CA ALA A 150 10.70 -28.26 -20.30
C ALA A 150 11.59 -29.47 -20.66
N GLU A 151 11.24 -30.17 -21.74
CA GLU A 151 11.92 -31.35 -22.26
C GLU A 151 12.87 -30.99 -23.41
N ILE A 152 13.86 -31.85 -23.66
CA ILE A 152 14.72 -31.72 -24.82
C ILE A 152 13.95 -32.31 -26.02
N PRO A 153 13.78 -31.55 -27.12
CA PRO A 153 13.10 -32.05 -28.32
C PRO A 153 13.76 -33.31 -28.88
N ASP A 154 13.02 -34.14 -29.61
CA ASP A 154 13.61 -35.26 -30.32
C ASP A 154 14.21 -34.75 -31.65
N PRO A 155 15.53 -34.85 -31.87
CA PRO A 155 16.17 -34.39 -33.12
C PRO A 155 15.65 -35.13 -34.36
N LEU A 156 15.11 -36.34 -34.22
CA LEU A 156 14.50 -37.07 -35.34
C LEU A 156 13.16 -36.48 -35.76
N SER A 157 12.44 -35.85 -34.82
CA SER A 157 11.13 -35.26 -35.06
C SER A 157 11.21 -33.79 -35.47
N ASP A 158 12.10 -33.02 -34.81
CA ASP A 158 12.23 -31.58 -34.98
C ASP A 158 13.67 -31.16 -34.67
N GLN A 159 14.55 -31.35 -35.66
CA GLN A 159 15.97 -30.99 -35.57
C GLN A 159 16.16 -29.49 -35.32
N GLU A 160 15.31 -28.64 -35.90
CA GLU A 160 15.43 -27.19 -35.77
C GLU A 160 15.15 -26.74 -34.33
N LEU A 161 14.06 -27.21 -33.73
CA LEU A 161 13.75 -26.92 -32.33
C LEU A 161 14.79 -27.53 -31.40
N PHE A 162 15.28 -28.75 -31.69
CA PHE A 162 16.38 -29.36 -30.95
C PHE A 162 17.62 -28.48 -30.96
N ASP A 163 18.03 -27.96 -32.12
CA ASP A 163 19.21 -27.09 -32.25
C ASP A 163 19.02 -25.77 -31.49
N ILE A 164 17.84 -25.17 -31.56
CA ILE A 164 17.50 -23.94 -30.83
C ILE A 164 17.55 -24.19 -29.31
N VAL A 165 16.90 -25.25 -28.83
CA VAL A 165 16.86 -25.59 -27.40
C VAL A 165 18.24 -26.02 -26.91
N THR A 166 18.99 -26.82 -27.63
CA THR A 166 20.33 -27.24 -27.15
C THR A 166 21.33 -26.07 -27.12
N LYS A 167 21.24 -25.14 -28.07
CA LYS A 167 22.12 -23.97 -28.17
C LYS A 167 21.78 -22.86 -27.18
N HIS A 168 20.49 -22.59 -26.99
CA HIS A 168 20.04 -21.48 -26.17
C HIS A 168 19.47 -21.97 -24.84
N MET A 169 18.61 -22.99 -24.88
CA MET A 169 17.82 -23.72 -23.85
C MET A 169 18.54 -24.33 -22.64
N ILE A 170 19.85 -24.56 -22.76
CA ILE A 170 20.59 -25.41 -21.82
C ILE A 170 21.29 -24.59 -20.75
N HIS A 171 21.12 -25.00 -19.48
CA HIS A 171 21.89 -24.44 -18.39
C HIS A 171 23.37 -24.78 -18.57
N GLY A 172 24.23 -23.78 -18.36
CA GLY A 172 25.69 -23.95 -18.44
C GLY A 172 26.23 -25.03 -17.50
N PRO A 173 27.51 -25.40 -17.64
CA PRO A 173 28.10 -26.49 -16.86
C PRO A 173 27.97 -26.19 -15.36
N CYS A 174 27.58 -27.21 -14.61
CA CYS A 174 27.41 -27.17 -13.15
C CYS A 174 28.53 -27.92 -12.41
N GLY A 175 28.78 -27.56 -11.16
CA GLY A 175 29.76 -28.24 -10.31
C GLY A 175 31.19 -27.74 -10.54
N ALA A 176 32.17 -28.65 -10.63
CA ALA A 176 33.61 -28.31 -10.70
C ALA A 176 34.00 -27.48 -11.94
N PHE A 177 33.21 -27.53 -13.00
CA PHE A 177 33.45 -26.82 -14.26
C PHE A 177 32.54 -25.59 -14.45
N GLY A 178 31.77 -25.22 -13.42
CA GLY A 178 30.77 -24.16 -13.49
C GLY A 178 31.29 -22.77 -13.14
N HIS A 179 30.75 -21.74 -13.79
CA HIS A 179 31.16 -20.35 -13.53
C HIS A 179 30.85 -19.93 -12.07
N PRO A 180 31.76 -19.23 -11.36
CA PRO A 180 31.59 -18.86 -9.95
C PRO A 180 30.34 -18.01 -9.68
N ALA A 181 29.89 -17.22 -10.66
CA ALA A 181 28.65 -16.44 -10.54
C ALA A 181 27.37 -17.31 -10.42
N ILE A 182 27.40 -18.54 -10.93
CA ILE A 182 26.26 -19.48 -10.99
C ILE A 182 26.24 -20.41 -9.76
N HIS A 183 27.41 -20.65 -9.17
CA HIS A 183 27.60 -21.62 -8.07
C HIS A 183 27.73 -20.91 -6.72
N GLY A 184 27.14 -21.50 -5.67
CA GLY A 184 27.36 -21.05 -4.31
C GLY A 184 28.76 -21.43 -3.80
N PRO A 185 29.17 -20.97 -2.60
CA PRO A 185 30.47 -21.29 -2.01
C PRO A 185 30.77 -22.80 -1.89
N CYS A 186 29.73 -23.65 -1.91
CA CYS A 186 29.82 -25.10 -1.73
C CYS A 186 29.78 -25.92 -3.03
N GLY A 187 29.97 -25.30 -4.21
CA GLY A 187 29.95 -26.01 -5.50
C GLY A 187 28.56 -26.47 -5.98
N LYS A 188 27.50 -26.24 -5.19
CA LYS A 188 26.10 -26.47 -5.60
C LYS A 188 25.57 -25.29 -6.41
N CYS A 189 24.84 -25.57 -7.49
CA CYS A 189 24.22 -24.55 -8.35
C CYS A 189 23.18 -23.75 -7.56
N LYS A 190 23.26 -22.40 -7.57
CA LYS A 190 22.31 -21.51 -6.86
C LYS A 190 20.87 -21.68 -7.34
N LYS A 191 20.70 -22.15 -8.59
CA LYS A 191 19.39 -22.38 -9.22
C LYS A 191 18.88 -23.82 -9.07
N LYS A 192 19.63 -24.67 -8.36
CA LYS A 192 19.32 -26.08 -8.10
C LYS A 192 19.16 -26.91 -9.39
N PHE A 193 20.11 -26.77 -10.33
CA PHE A 193 20.22 -27.66 -11.49
C PHE A 193 21.18 -28.82 -11.19
N PRO A 194 20.96 -30.03 -11.77
CA PRO A 194 19.80 -30.41 -12.58
C PRO A 194 18.51 -30.48 -11.73
N LYS A 195 17.36 -30.19 -12.36
CA LYS A 195 16.05 -30.33 -11.73
C LYS A 195 15.64 -31.81 -11.72
N PRO A 196 14.89 -32.29 -10.71
CA PRO A 196 14.42 -33.67 -10.69
C PRO A 196 13.46 -33.93 -11.87
N HIS A 197 13.43 -35.18 -12.31
CA HIS A 197 12.49 -35.65 -13.33
C HIS A 197 11.07 -35.74 -12.77
N THR A 198 10.07 -35.45 -13.61
CA THR A 198 8.65 -35.63 -13.31
C THR A 198 7.90 -35.94 -14.60
N ASN A 199 6.93 -36.84 -14.53
CA ASN A 199 6.18 -37.30 -15.71
C ASN A 199 5.08 -36.33 -16.13
N ASP A 200 4.60 -35.49 -15.22
CA ASP A 200 3.57 -34.48 -15.46
C ASP A 200 3.96 -33.17 -14.77
N THR A 201 3.42 -32.05 -15.23
CA THR A 201 3.60 -30.77 -14.54
C THR A 201 2.80 -30.74 -13.22
N ILE A 202 3.49 -30.50 -12.11
CA ILE A 202 2.88 -30.43 -10.77
C ILE A 202 2.85 -28.97 -10.32
N THR A 203 1.65 -28.44 -10.06
CA THR A 203 1.49 -27.09 -9.48
C THR A 203 1.55 -27.17 -7.95
N ASP A 204 2.64 -26.72 -7.35
CA ASP A 204 2.84 -26.67 -5.90
C ASP A 204 2.06 -25.52 -5.23
N ILE A 205 1.73 -25.67 -3.94
CA ILE A 205 1.03 -24.68 -3.09
C ILE A 205 1.87 -23.40 -2.95
N ASP A 206 3.21 -23.52 -3.01
CA ASP A 206 4.14 -22.40 -2.99
C ASP A 206 4.21 -21.60 -4.31
N GLY A 207 3.44 -21.97 -5.33
CA GLY A 207 3.22 -21.16 -6.54
C GLY A 207 4.35 -21.19 -7.58
N TYR A 208 5.31 -22.13 -7.45
CA TYR A 208 6.27 -22.47 -8.52
C TYR A 208 5.88 -23.86 -9.07
N PRO A 209 5.49 -23.98 -10.35
CA PRO A 209 5.22 -25.29 -10.92
C PRO A 209 6.52 -26.07 -11.13
N MET A 210 6.45 -27.38 -10.87
CA MET A 210 7.46 -28.34 -11.28
C MET A 210 7.07 -28.87 -12.67
N TYR A 211 7.65 -28.29 -13.71
CA TYR A 211 7.33 -28.69 -15.09
C TYR A 211 7.74 -30.12 -15.40
N ARG A 212 6.93 -30.77 -16.25
CA ARG A 212 7.20 -32.07 -16.85
C ARG A 212 8.61 -32.15 -17.44
N ARG A 213 9.37 -33.16 -16.99
CA ARG A 213 10.74 -33.48 -17.41
C ARG A 213 10.91 -35.00 -17.36
N ARG A 214 10.46 -35.72 -18.38
CA ARG A 214 10.53 -37.20 -18.37
C ARG A 214 11.98 -37.69 -18.42
N SER A 215 12.24 -38.82 -17.76
CA SER A 215 13.50 -39.54 -17.91
C SER A 215 13.55 -40.25 -19.26
N THR A 216 14.73 -40.72 -19.68
CA THR A 216 14.87 -41.53 -20.91
C THR A 216 14.04 -42.80 -20.88
N GLU A 217 13.85 -43.39 -19.71
CA GLU A 217 13.00 -44.56 -19.50
C GLU A 217 11.50 -44.26 -19.73
N ASN A 218 11.09 -43.02 -19.51
CA ASN A 218 9.71 -42.55 -19.72
C ASN A 218 9.58 -41.73 -21.03
N GLY A 219 10.46 -41.95 -22.00
CA GLY A 219 10.41 -41.31 -23.32
C GLY A 219 10.88 -39.85 -23.37
N GLY A 220 11.65 -39.41 -22.38
CA GLY A 220 12.39 -38.14 -22.41
C GLY A 220 13.73 -38.26 -23.14
N HIS A 221 14.32 -37.12 -23.52
CA HIS A 221 15.62 -37.08 -24.19
C HIS A 221 16.69 -36.41 -23.31
N THR A 222 17.94 -36.78 -23.52
CA THR A 222 19.10 -36.17 -22.84
C THR A 222 20.05 -35.58 -23.87
N PHE A 223 20.76 -34.53 -23.47
CA PHE A 223 21.76 -33.87 -24.28
C PHE A 223 23.07 -33.80 -23.51
N THR A 224 24.17 -34.19 -24.14
CA THR A 224 25.51 -34.06 -23.59
C THR A 224 26.17 -32.84 -24.21
N MET A 225 26.45 -31.83 -23.39
CA MET A 225 26.94 -30.54 -23.86
C MET A 225 28.45 -30.57 -24.18
N PRO A 226 28.87 -30.21 -25.40
CA PRO A 226 30.25 -29.84 -25.70
C PRO A 226 30.50 -28.37 -25.29
N LEU A 227 31.59 -28.08 -24.57
CA LEU A 227 32.04 -26.70 -24.24
C LEU A 227 32.71 -26.09 -25.50
N PRO A 228 32.52 -24.81 -25.94
CA PRO A 228 32.17 -23.57 -25.22
C PRO A 228 31.17 -22.58 -25.91
N ASN A 229 30.91 -21.44 -25.23
CA ASN A 229 30.32 -20.13 -25.64
C ASN A 229 28.78 -19.92 -25.70
N PHE A 230 28.29 -19.19 -24.69
CA PHE A 230 26.89 -18.83 -24.39
C PHE A 230 26.28 -17.72 -25.27
N PRO A 231 25.02 -17.91 -25.71
CA PRO A 231 24.03 -16.82 -25.68
C PRO A 231 22.64 -17.27 -25.15
N ASN A 232 22.07 -16.44 -24.26
CA ASN A 232 20.87 -16.69 -23.44
C ASN A 232 19.50 -16.69 -24.18
N GLN A 233 18.51 -17.15 -23.41
CA GLN A 233 17.21 -17.79 -23.70
C GLN A 233 15.95 -16.91 -23.78
N VAL A 234 14.87 -17.54 -24.27
CA VAL A 234 13.45 -17.14 -24.16
C VAL A 234 12.75 -18.14 -23.22
N GLU A 235 12.55 -17.78 -21.94
CA GLU A 235 11.94 -18.67 -20.94
C GLU A 235 10.41 -18.49 -20.91
N PHE A 236 9.68 -19.61 -21.04
CA PHE A 236 8.23 -19.68 -20.84
C PHE A 236 7.97 -20.19 -19.42
N ASP A 237 7.30 -19.39 -18.58
CA ASP A 237 7.00 -19.76 -17.20
C ASP A 237 5.53 -19.45 -16.86
N ASN A 238 4.74 -20.49 -16.65
CA ASN A 238 3.41 -20.42 -16.03
C ASN A 238 3.51 -20.21 -14.50
N HIS A 239 3.85 -18.99 -14.10
CA HIS A 239 3.61 -18.52 -12.75
C HIS A 239 2.15 -18.05 -12.63
N SER A 240 1.40 -18.49 -11.62
CA SER A 240 -0.03 -18.16 -11.53
C SER A 240 -0.44 -17.24 -10.36
N VAL A 241 0.49 -16.86 -9.46
CA VAL A 241 0.26 -15.81 -8.43
C VAL A 241 1.52 -14.96 -8.19
N LYS A 242 2.72 -15.56 -8.28
CA LYS A 242 4.01 -14.86 -8.14
C LYS A 242 4.38 -14.01 -9.36
N SER A 243 3.86 -14.27 -10.56
CA SER A 243 4.14 -13.50 -11.80
C SER A 243 3.63 -12.07 -11.75
N ILE A 244 2.51 -11.79 -11.07
CA ILE A 244 2.07 -10.40 -10.84
C ILE A 244 3.05 -9.71 -9.88
N LYS A 245 3.43 -10.36 -8.77
CA LYS A 245 4.49 -9.82 -7.88
C LYS A 245 5.83 -9.67 -8.61
N TYR A 246 6.14 -10.56 -9.55
CA TYR A 246 7.36 -10.58 -10.33
C TYR A 246 7.37 -9.45 -11.36
N ILE A 247 6.31 -9.25 -12.15
CA ILE A 247 6.23 -8.10 -13.04
C ILE A 247 6.22 -6.79 -12.25
N CYS A 248 5.50 -6.73 -11.11
CA CYS A 248 5.53 -5.57 -10.22
C CYS A 248 6.94 -5.32 -9.70
N LYS A 249 7.73 -6.36 -9.41
CA LYS A 249 9.15 -6.23 -9.07
C LYS A 249 9.94 -5.62 -10.23
N TYR A 250 9.73 -6.02 -11.48
CA TYR A 250 10.48 -5.46 -12.62
C TYR A 250 9.99 -4.09 -13.06
N VAL A 251 8.73 -3.75 -12.81
CA VAL A 251 8.21 -2.39 -12.94
C VAL A 251 8.71 -1.50 -11.80
N ASN A 252 8.89 -2.03 -10.58
CA ASN A 252 9.43 -1.29 -9.41
C ASN A 252 10.94 -1.34 -9.28
N LYS A 253 11.64 -2.13 -10.12
CA LYS A 253 13.09 -2.16 -10.13
C LYS A 253 13.51 -0.82 -10.72
N GLY A 254 13.64 0.16 -9.82
CA GLY A 254 14.06 1.50 -10.14
C GLY A 254 15.35 1.44 -10.94
N SER A 255 15.56 2.46 -11.74
CA SER A 255 16.76 2.52 -12.56
C SER A 255 18.00 2.48 -11.68
N ASP A 256 19.07 1.87 -12.19
CA ASP A 256 20.33 1.84 -11.48
C ASP A 256 20.75 3.29 -11.15
N LEU A 257 21.23 3.53 -9.94
CA LEU A 257 21.64 4.85 -9.46
C LEU A 257 23.16 4.89 -9.33
N ALA A 258 23.76 5.98 -9.78
CA ALA A 258 25.17 6.26 -9.61
C ALA A 258 25.35 7.51 -8.76
N ILE A 259 26.24 7.44 -7.78
CA ILE A 259 26.69 8.60 -7.00
C ILE A 259 27.95 9.13 -7.69
N PHE A 260 27.94 10.41 -8.05
CA PHE A 260 29.09 11.08 -8.68
C PHE A 260 29.41 12.40 -7.99
N GLU A 261 30.68 12.77 -8.04
CA GLU A 261 31.19 14.02 -7.48
C GLU A 261 31.20 15.13 -8.54
N VAL A 262 30.68 16.30 -8.20
CA VAL A 262 30.72 17.48 -9.09
C VAL A 262 31.87 18.40 -8.68
N GLN A 263 32.93 18.45 -9.50
CA GLN A 263 34.20 19.11 -9.15
C GLN A 263 34.15 20.65 -9.02
N ASN A 264 33.03 21.30 -9.35
CA ASN A 264 32.88 22.77 -9.39
C ASN A 264 31.84 23.34 -8.42
N ILE A 265 31.43 22.58 -7.41
CA ILE A 265 30.54 23.07 -6.33
C ILE A 265 31.39 23.43 -5.11
N ASN A 266 30.94 24.42 -4.32
CA ASN A 266 31.62 24.96 -3.14
C ASN A 266 32.26 23.83 -2.30
N LYS A 267 33.59 23.83 -2.17
CA LYS A 267 34.36 22.74 -1.53
C LYS A 267 33.97 22.45 -0.07
N ASN A 268 33.31 23.40 0.58
CA ASN A 268 32.89 23.31 1.98
C ASN A 268 31.47 22.72 2.15
N ASP A 269 30.74 22.46 1.07
CA ASP A 269 29.41 21.83 1.11
C ASP A 269 29.49 20.38 0.62
N GLU A 270 29.75 19.47 1.55
CA GLU A 270 29.90 18.03 1.30
C GLU A 270 28.61 17.40 0.73
N ILE A 271 27.43 17.96 1.04
CA ILE A 271 26.15 17.45 0.56
C ILE A 271 25.93 17.85 -0.90
N ALA A 272 26.23 19.09 -1.26
CA ALA A 272 26.12 19.55 -2.65
C ALA A 272 27.19 18.95 -3.57
N ARG A 273 28.30 18.45 -3.00
CA ARG A 273 29.42 17.81 -3.71
C ARG A 273 29.07 16.47 -4.33
N TYR A 274 28.21 15.68 -3.68
CA TYR A 274 27.79 14.37 -4.16
C TYR A 274 26.36 14.41 -4.71
N GLN A 275 26.19 14.05 -5.98
CA GLN A 275 24.87 13.93 -6.59
C GLN A 275 24.56 12.47 -6.91
N MET A 276 23.30 12.11 -6.72
CA MET A 276 22.76 10.81 -7.12
C MET A 276 22.02 10.99 -8.44
N GLY A 277 22.43 10.26 -9.47
CA GLY A 277 21.83 10.30 -10.80
C GLY A 277 21.36 8.92 -11.26
N ARG A 278 20.38 8.92 -12.15
CA ARG A 278 19.95 7.72 -12.86
C ARG A 278 21.00 7.33 -13.90
N TYR A 279 21.47 6.08 -13.81
CA TYR A 279 22.25 5.43 -14.84
C TYR A 279 21.30 4.90 -15.93
N ILE A 280 21.58 5.26 -17.18
CA ILE A 280 20.84 4.81 -18.36
C ILE A 280 21.86 4.16 -19.29
N SER A 281 21.64 2.88 -19.63
CA SER A 281 22.53 2.18 -20.56
C SER A 281 22.41 2.76 -21.98
N SER A 282 23.43 2.62 -22.81
CA SER A 282 23.41 3.11 -24.21
C SER A 282 22.21 2.57 -25.01
N ASN A 283 21.79 1.33 -24.75
CA ASN A 283 20.65 0.72 -25.42
C ASN A 283 19.30 1.28 -24.91
N GLU A 284 19.16 1.48 -23.60
CA GLU A 284 17.99 2.15 -23.01
C GLU A 284 17.90 3.61 -23.49
N ALA A 285 19.02 4.32 -23.59
CA ALA A 285 19.07 5.68 -24.12
C ALA A 285 18.56 5.73 -25.57
N ILE A 286 19.01 4.82 -26.42
CA ILE A 286 18.53 4.71 -27.80
C ILE A 286 17.03 4.40 -27.85
N TRP A 287 16.53 3.53 -26.98
CA TRP A 287 15.09 3.25 -26.86
C TRP A 287 14.28 4.52 -26.57
N HIS A 288 14.77 5.37 -25.67
CA HIS A 288 14.18 6.67 -25.37
C HIS A 288 14.27 7.66 -26.54
N ILE A 289 15.43 7.74 -27.21
CA ILE A 289 15.63 8.61 -28.38
C ILE A 289 14.64 8.25 -29.50
N LEU A 290 14.43 6.96 -29.74
CA LEU A 290 13.47 6.45 -30.73
C LEU A 290 12.02 6.57 -30.26
N SER A 291 11.78 7.08 -29.04
CA SER A 291 10.45 7.22 -28.43
C SER A 291 9.64 5.92 -28.39
N PHE A 292 10.33 4.78 -28.21
CA PHE A 292 9.67 3.49 -28.08
C PHE A 292 9.04 3.32 -26.70
N SER A 293 7.81 2.81 -26.66
CA SER A 293 7.11 2.51 -25.41
C SER A 293 7.80 1.38 -24.65
N ILE A 294 8.14 1.63 -23.38
CA ILE A 294 8.68 0.61 -22.45
C ILE A 294 7.57 -0.34 -21.99
N HIS A 295 6.37 0.18 -21.83
CA HIS A 295 5.20 -0.56 -21.40
C HIS A 295 4.10 -0.43 -22.45
N GLU A 296 3.48 -1.54 -22.82
CA GLU A 296 2.26 -1.54 -23.63
C GLU A 296 1.23 -2.51 -23.05
N ARG A 297 -0.03 -2.29 -23.43
CA ARG A 297 -1.16 -3.03 -22.91
C ARG A 297 -2.38 -2.91 -23.80
N ASP A 298 -3.22 -3.94 -23.80
CA ASP A 298 -4.56 -3.94 -24.36
C ASP A 298 -5.50 -4.72 -23.43
N PRO A 299 -6.69 -4.19 -23.08
CA PRO A 299 -7.24 -2.90 -23.47
C PRO A 299 -6.64 -1.70 -22.74
N ALA A 300 -6.84 -0.48 -23.26
CA ALA A 300 -6.39 0.74 -22.61
C ALA A 300 -7.05 0.95 -21.22
N VAL A 301 -6.33 1.60 -20.30
CA VAL A 301 -6.83 1.98 -18.97
C VAL A 301 -6.98 3.50 -18.88
N GLN A 302 -8.21 3.97 -18.65
CA GLN A 302 -8.55 5.37 -18.44
C GLN A 302 -8.54 5.68 -16.94
N HIS A 303 -7.70 6.62 -16.53
CA HIS A 303 -7.63 7.05 -15.12
C HIS A 303 -8.81 7.97 -14.79
N LEU A 304 -9.49 7.64 -13.70
CA LEU A 304 -10.67 8.33 -13.20
C LEU A 304 -10.33 9.08 -11.91
N ALA A 305 -10.68 10.37 -11.86
CA ALA A 305 -10.37 11.23 -10.73
C ALA A 305 -11.29 10.89 -9.56
N ILE A 306 -10.75 10.94 -8.34
CA ILE A 306 -11.56 10.81 -7.12
C ILE A 306 -11.06 11.85 -6.14
N HIS A 307 -11.99 12.60 -5.58
CA HIS A 307 -11.76 13.63 -4.59
C HIS A 307 -13.11 13.96 -3.94
N LEU A 308 -13.07 14.47 -2.71
CA LEU A 308 -14.24 15.08 -2.08
C LEU A 308 -14.66 16.35 -2.84
N GLU A 309 -15.84 16.87 -2.53
CA GLU A 309 -16.29 18.16 -3.04
C GLU A 309 -15.24 19.24 -2.79
N ASN A 310 -14.91 20.01 -3.84
CA ASN A 310 -13.83 21.01 -3.89
C ASN A 310 -12.39 20.52 -3.60
N GLY A 311 -12.19 19.24 -3.30
CA GLY A 311 -10.90 18.61 -3.08
C GLY A 311 -10.08 18.33 -4.35
N GLN A 312 -10.37 18.98 -5.49
CA GLN A 312 -9.64 18.74 -6.74
C GLN A 312 -8.16 19.06 -6.57
N ARG A 313 -7.33 18.23 -7.21
CA ARG A 313 -5.89 18.47 -7.31
C ARG A 313 -5.63 19.53 -8.37
N VAL A 314 -4.99 20.63 -7.96
CA VAL A 314 -4.62 21.75 -8.84
C VAL A 314 -3.11 21.85 -8.98
N TYR A 315 -2.66 22.16 -10.19
CA TYR A 315 -1.30 22.58 -10.48
C TYR A 315 -1.32 24.08 -10.72
N PHE A 316 -0.41 24.79 -10.05
CA PHE A 316 -0.36 26.24 -10.12
C PHE A 316 1.08 26.76 -10.22
N THR A 317 1.16 27.96 -10.76
CA THR A 317 2.30 28.89 -10.76
C THR A 317 1.85 30.15 -10.03
N GLU A 318 2.77 31.06 -9.71
CA GLU A 318 2.41 32.35 -9.10
C GLU A 318 1.35 33.09 -9.94
N GLU A 319 1.50 33.05 -11.26
CA GLU A 319 0.64 33.76 -12.21
C GLU A 319 -0.80 33.26 -12.23
N ASN A 320 -1.06 31.97 -11.95
CA ASN A 320 -2.38 31.36 -12.09
C ASN A 320 -2.98 30.85 -10.76
N VAL A 321 -2.31 31.08 -9.63
CA VAL A 321 -2.74 30.54 -8.32
C VAL A 321 -4.11 31.06 -7.90
N LEU A 322 -4.40 32.35 -8.12
CA LEU A 322 -5.70 32.97 -7.83
C LEU A 322 -6.80 32.34 -8.69
N GLN A 323 -6.58 32.27 -10.01
CA GLN A 323 -7.54 31.64 -10.92
C GLN A 323 -7.81 30.18 -10.53
N ARG A 324 -6.76 29.41 -10.20
CA ARG A 324 -6.90 28.00 -9.77
C ARG A 324 -7.61 27.83 -8.44
N ALA A 325 -7.57 28.83 -7.56
CA ALA A 325 -8.32 28.83 -6.32
C ALA A 325 -9.81 29.08 -6.56
N PHE A 326 -10.15 30.09 -7.38
CA PHE A 326 -11.54 30.46 -7.62
C PHE A 326 -12.25 29.57 -8.64
N GLU A 327 -11.57 29.04 -9.64
CA GLU A 327 -12.16 28.20 -10.69
C GLU A 327 -11.83 26.71 -10.49
N ALA A 328 -12.87 25.91 -10.23
CA ALA A 328 -12.73 24.47 -10.10
C ALA A 328 -12.28 23.84 -11.44
N PRO A 329 -11.17 23.09 -11.49
CA PRO A 329 -10.83 22.36 -12.70
C PRO A 329 -11.85 21.25 -12.94
N LYS A 330 -12.33 21.15 -14.18
CA LYS A 330 -13.17 20.04 -14.61
C LYS A 330 -12.40 18.72 -14.52
N THR A 331 -12.91 17.80 -13.72
CA THR A 331 -12.36 16.45 -13.57
C THR A 331 -13.24 15.44 -14.30
N THR A 332 -12.71 14.23 -14.51
CA THR A 332 -13.50 13.12 -15.04
C THR A 332 -14.68 12.78 -14.14
N LEU A 333 -14.64 13.09 -12.84
CA LEU A 333 -15.72 12.84 -11.88
C LEU A 333 -16.81 13.90 -11.98
N THR A 334 -16.44 15.19 -11.91
CA THR A 334 -17.42 16.28 -12.00
C THR A 334 -18.13 16.30 -13.34
N GLU A 335 -17.42 15.99 -14.43
CA GLU A 335 -18.05 15.91 -15.75
C GLU A 335 -18.86 14.63 -15.96
N PHE A 336 -18.62 13.58 -15.17
CA PHE A 336 -19.52 12.43 -15.14
C PHE A 336 -20.86 12.80 -14.50
N PHE A 337 -20.86 13.62 -13.45
CA PHE A 337 -22.08 14.20 -12.89
C PHE A 337 -22.83 15.03 -13.92
N THR A 338 -22.14 15.94 -14.61
CA THR A 338 -22.72 16.74 -15.69
C THR A 338 -23.26 15.88 -16.83
N LEU A 339 -22.57 14.78 -17.18
CA LEU A 339 -23.05 13.83 -18.18
C LEU A 339 -24.37 13.18 -17.74
N CYS A 340 -24.45 12.73 -16.49
CA CYS A 340 -25.67 12.13 -15.93
C CYS A 340 -26.82 13.14 -15.81
N GLN A 341 -26.56 14.44 -15.72
CA GLN A 341 -27.59 15.47 -15.68
C GLN A 341 -28.21 15.78 -17.05
N LYS A 342 -27.59 15.36 -18.17
CA LYS A 342 -28.13 15.67 -19.49
C LYS A 342 -29.49 15.00 -19.71
N PRO A 343 -30.47 15.71 -20.30
CA PRO A 343 -31.80 15.16 -20.57
C PRO A 343 -31.83 14.25 -21.80
N ASP A 344 -30.77 14.26 -22.62
CA ASP A 344 -30.66 13.48 -23.85
C ASP A 344 -30.50 11.97 -23.60
N VAL A 345 -30.62 11.17 -24.66
CA VAL A 345 -30.49 9.70 -24.59
C VAL A 345 -29.14 9.27 -24.00
N PHE A 346 -28.08 10.06 -24.20
CA PHE A 346 -26.75 9.77 -23.67
C PHE A 346 -26.65 10.01 -22.17
N GLY A 347 -27.28 11.06 -21.65
CA GLY A 347 -27.38 11.33 -20.22
C GLY A 347 -28.23 10.28 -19.52
N GLN A 348 -29.38 9.91 -20.10
CA GLN A 348 -30.22 8.82 -19.59
C GLN A 348 -29.46 7.49 -19.55
N PHE A 349 -28.67 7.19 -20.59
CA PHE A 349 -27.82 6.00 -20.59
C PHE A 349 -26.68 6.10 -19.55
N ALA A 350 -26.03 7.25 -19.42
CA ALA A 350 -24.97 7.46 -18.44
C ALA A 350 -25.48 7.26 -17.00
N LYS A 351 -26.76 7.55 -16.72
CA LYS A 351 -27.38 7.26 -15.43
C LYS A 351 -27.43 5.76 -15.08
N THR A 352 -27.33 4.88 -16.07
CA THR A 352 -27.31 3.43 -15.85
C THR A 352 -25.91 2.89 -15.55
N LEU A 353 -24.86 3.71 -15.72
CA LEU A 353 -23.48 3.30 -15.56
C LEU A 353 -22.96 3.63 -14.16
N VAL A 354 -22.17 2.73 -13.59
CA VAL A 354 -21.25 3.05 -12.48
C VAL A 354 -20.01 3.76 -13.02
N TYR A 355 -19.32 4.54 -12.18
CA TYR A 355 -18.27 5.43 -12.63
C TYR A 355 -17.11 4.70 -13.35
N GLY A 356 -16.76 3.51 -12.88
CA GLY A 356 -15.72 2.66 -13.49
C GLY A 356 -16.04 2.18 -14.91
N ASP A 357 -17.32 2.14 -15.30
CA ASP A 357 -17.77 1.66 -16.61
C ASP A 357 -17.90 2.76 -17.66
N VAL A 358 -17.90 4.04 -17.25
CA VAL A 358 -18.01 5.19 -18.16
C VAL A 358 -17.01 5.12 -19.30
N PRO A 359 -15.72 4.79 -19.09
CA PRO A 359 -14.75 4.71 -20.18
C PRO A 359 -15.02 3.63 -21.22
N ARG A 360 -15.92 2.66 -20.96
CA ARG A 360 -16.31 1.64 -21.95
C ARG A 360 -17.20 2.22 -23.04
N TYR A 361 -17.96 3.27 -22.74
CA TYR A 361 -18.97 3.84 -23.64
C TYR A 361 -18.69 5.30 -24.01
N PHE A 362 -17.97 6.02 -23.16
CA PHE A 362 -17.57 7.40 -23.36
C PHE A 362 -16.04 7.52 -23.39
N THR A 363 -15.54 8.50 -24.13
CA THR A 363 -14.12 8.83 -24.17
C THR A 363 -13.89 10.21 -23.56
N TRP A 364 -12.80 10.35 -22.81
CA TRP A 364 -12.44 11.62 -22.18
C TRP A 364 -11.65 12.48 -23.15
N ASN A 365 -12.22 13.61 -23.57
CA ASN A 365 -11.51 14.59 -24.37
C ASN A 365 -10.64 15.47 -23.45
N LYS A 366 -9.31 15.29 -23.52
CA LYS A 366 -8.37 15.99 -22.63
C LYS A 366 -8.33 17.51 -22.86
N SER A 367 -8.63 17.97 -24.08
CA SER A 367 -8.59 19.38 -24.48
C SER A 367 -9.87 20.10 -24.04
N SER A 368 -11.05 19.54 -24.36
CA SER A 368 -12.33 20.13 -23.97
C SER A 368 -12.74 19.82 -22.53
N LYS A 369 -12.08 18.85 -21.88
CA LYS A 369 -12.39 18.32 -20.54
C LYS A 369 -13.84 17.86 -20.45
N LYS A 370 -14.29 17.06 -21.42
CA LYS A 370 -15.66 16.53 -21.49
C LYS A 370 -15.67 15.04 -21.84
N TRP A 371 -16.75 14.37 -21.43
CA TRP A 371 -17.08 13.02 -21.89
C TRP A 371 -17.84 13.09 -23.22
N GLU A 372 -17.35 12.35 -24.21
CA GLU A 372 -17.96 12.23 -25.53
C GLU A 372 -18.35 10.77 -25.81
N PRO A 373 -19.50 10.49 -26.45
CA PRO A 373 -19.86 9.14 -26.85
C PRO A 373 -18.78 8.52 -27.72
N ARG A 374 -18.43 7.26 -27.46
CA ARG A 374 -17.47 6.55 -28.31
C ARG A 374 -18.07 6.29 -29.68
N LYS A 375 -17.25 6.50 -30.70
CA LYS A 375 -17.58 6.27 -32.13
C LYS A 375 -16.99 4.97 -32.67
N GLN A 376 -16.24 4.22 -31.86
CA GLN A 376 -15.52 3.00 -32.24
C GLN A 376 -15.74 1.91 -31.19
N GLY A 377 -15.83 0.66 -31.63
CA GLY A 377 -16.08 -0.51 -30.79
C GLY A 377 -17.24 -1.35 -31.32
N LYS A 378 -17.88 -2.12 -30.44
CA LYS A 378 -19.12 -2.84 -30.77
C LYS A 378 -20.32 -1.90 -30.62
N PRO A 379 -21.21 -1.74 -31.61
CA PRO A 379 -22.42 -0.93 -31.46
C PRO A 379 -23.22 -1.36 -30.23
N HIS A 380 -23.76 -0.39 -29.48
CA HIS A 380 -24.69 -0.73 -28.40
C HIS A 380 -26.01 -1.23 -28.98
N PRO A 381 -26.57 -2.35 -28.48
CA PRO A 381 -27.73 -3.00 -29.12
C PRO A 381 -28.98 -2.11 -29.17
N SER A 382 -29.14 -1.20 -28.21
CA SER A 382 -30.38 -0.43 -28.03
C SER A 382 -30.23 1.08 -28.16
N ILE A 383 -29.00 1.60 -28.36
CA ILE A 383 -28.76 3.04 -28.36
C ILE A 383 -27.93 3.41 -29.59
N THR A 384 -28.56 4.14 -30.50
CA THR A 384 -27.91 4.60 -31.73
C THR A 384 -26.83 5.63 -31.43
N GLY A 385 -25.66 5.48 -32.06
CA GLY A 385 -24.56 6.45 -31.95
C GLY A 385 -23.62 6.24 -30.75
N ILE A 386 -23.78 5.16 -29.97
CA ILE A 386 -22.84 4.80 -28.90
C ILE A 386 -22.25 3.40 -29.11
N PHE A 387 -20.94 3.30 -28.87
CA PHE A 387 -20.18 2.07 -29.08
C PHE A 387 -19.49 1.63 -27.79
N LYS A 388 -19.51 0.32 -27.53
CA LYS A 388 -18.81 -0.33 -26.42
C LYS A 388 -17.39 -0.70 -26.81
N ALA A 389 -16.42 -0.08 -26.16
CA ALA A 389 -15.00 -0.41 -26.26
C ALA A 389 -14.56 -1.35 -25.13
N LYS A 390 -13.36 -1.92 -25.27
CA LYS A 390 -12.73 -2.75 -24.23
C LYS A 390 -12.07 -1.93 -23.10
N THR A 391 -11.97 -0.60 -23.24
CA THR A 391 -11.30 0.31 -22.30
C THR A 391 -11.79 0.15 -20.87
N LEU A 392 -10.86 0.10 -19.92
CA LEU A 392 -11.16 -0.05 -18.48
C LEU A 392 -11.05 1.29 -17.75
N GLY A 393 -11.95 1.56 -16.81
CA GLY A 393 -11.83 2.70 -15.90
C GLY A 393 -11.06 2.33 -14.64
N ARG A 394 -9.98 3.06 -14.32
CA ARG A 394 -9.25 2.89 -13.06
C ARG A 394 -9.55 4.03 -12.10
N LEU A 395 -10.24 3.67 -11.03
CA LEU A 395 -10.36 4.47 -9.81
C LEU A 395 -9.08 4.33 -8.98
N TYR A 396 -8.51 5.45 -8.51
CA TYR A 396 -7.35 5.41 -7.62
C TYR A 396 -7.66 4.59 -6.36
N THR A 397 -6.66 3.85 -5.87
CA THR A 397 -6.74 3.19 -4.57
C THR A 397 -6.71 4.25 -3.49
N ILE A 398 -7.73 4.27 -2.62
CA ILE A 398 -7.83 5.19 -1.50
C ILE A 398 -7.60 4.38 -0.23
N HIS A 399 -6.70 4.85 0.63
CA HIS A 399 -6.42 4.17 1.88
C HIS A 399 -7.61 4.32 2.84
N PRO A 400 -8.05 3.27 3.56
CA PRO A 400 -9.18 3.32 4.50
C PRO A 400 -9.09 4.42 5.58
N LYS A 401 -7.87 4.85 5.94
CA LYS A 401 -7.64 6.01 6.83
C LYS A 401 -8.19 7.33 6.27
N GLN A 402 -8.29 7.51 4.95
CA GLN A 402 -8.99 8.64 4.32
C GLN A 402 -10.50 8.35 4.28
N ARG A 403 -11.11 8.22 5.47
CA ARG A 403 -12.46 7.65 5.67
C ARG A 403 -13.48 8.13 4.64
N GLU A 404 -13.75 9.43 4.58
CA GLU A 404 -14.80 9.97 3.69
C GLU A 404 -14.49 9.76 2.20
N CYS A 405 -13.23 9.90 1.78
CA CYS A 405 -12.84 9.70 0.38
C CYS A 405 -12.88 8.21 0.00
N PHE A 406 -12.59 7.32 0.96
CA PHE A 406 -12.70 5.87 0.81
C PHE A 406 -14.16 5.44 0.60
N TYR A 407 -15.07 5.94 1.45
CA TYR A 407 -16.50 5.66 1.31
C TYR A 407 -17.11 6.29 0.05
N LEU A 408 -16.68 7.51 -0.33
CA LEU A 408 -17.03 8.10 -1.62
C LEU A 408 -16.65 7.18 -2.79
N ARG A 409 -15.43 6.61 -2.78
CA ARG A 409 -15.00 5.65 -3.81
C ARG A 409 -15.87 4.39 -3.80
N LEU A 410 -16.25 3.89 -2.62
CA LEU A 410 -17.12 2.72 -2.51
C LEU A 410 -18.48 3.01 -3.16
N LEU A 411 -19.06 4.18 -2.92
CA LEU A 411 -20.29 4.61 -3.57
C LEU A 411 -20.11 4.73 -5.08
N LEU A 412 -19.01 5.31 -5.57
CA LEU A 412 -18.76 5.44 -7.02
C LEU A 412 -18.59 4.10 -7.77
N VAL A 413 -18.28 3.03 -7.05
CA VAL A 413 -18.19 1.66 -7.60
C VAL A 413 -19.55 0.97 -7.62
N ASN A 414 -20.46 1.33 -6.71
CA ASN A 414 -21.73 0.61 -6.51
C ASN A 414 -22.98 1.39 -6.94
N VAL A 415 -22.93 2.72 -6.91
CA VAL A 415 -24.07 3.61 -7.21
C VAL A 415 -23.99 4.07 -8.67
N PRO A 416 -24.97 3.70 -9.51
CA PRO A 416 -25.01 4.14 -10.89
C PRO A 416 -25.52 5.59 -11.01
N GLY A 417 -25.03 6.29 -12.02
CA GLY A 417 -25.60 7.56 -12.46
C GLY A 417 -25.59 8.75 -11.50
N PRO A 418 -24.59 8.93 -10.61
CA PRO A 418 -24.60 10.05 -9.69
C PRO A 418 -24.62 11.40 -10.42
N THR A 419 -25.46 12.32 -9.97
CA THR A 419 -25.60 13.66 -10.56
C THR A 419 -24.93 14.76 -9.73
N SER A 420 -24.47 14.47 -8.51
CA SER A 420 -23.75 15.40 -7.64
C SER A 420 -23.06 14.66 -6.49
N PHE A 421 -22.22 15.38 -5.73
CA PHE A 421 -21.67 14.88 -4.46
C PHE A 421 -22.75 14.63 -3.41
N GLU A 422 -23.81 15.45 -3.41
CA GLU A 422 -24.97 15.28 -2.54
C GLU A 422 -25.77 14.03 -2.91
N PHE A 423 -25.98 13.76 -4.22
CA PHE A 423 -26.68 12.56 -4.68
C PHE A 423 -26.05 11.28 -4.12
N LEU A 424 -24.72 11.22 -4.07
CA LEU A 424 -24.00 10.06 -3.50
C LEU A 424 -24.23 9.90 -1.99
N ARG A 425 -24.62 10.96 -1.28
CA ARG A 425 -25.02 10.92 0.13
C ARG A 425 -26.53 10.74 0.33
N THR A 426 -27.32 10.70 -0.75
CA THR A 426 -28.78 10.57 -0.65
C THR A 426 -29.17 9.11 -0.84
N VAL A 427 -29.79 8.52 0.20
CA VAL A 427 -30.31 7.16 0.16
C VAL A 427 -31.76 7.20 0.60
N ASN A 428 -32.66 6.56 -0.15
CA ASN A 428 -34.11 6.53 0.11
C ASN A 428 -34.74 7.93 0.36
N GLY A 429 -34.27 8.95 -0.38
CA GLY A 429 -34.76 10.34 -0.25
C GLY A 429 -34.20 11.11 0.95
N ARG A 430 -33.34 10.51 1.78
CA ARG A 430 -32.67 11.16 2.90
C ARG A 430 -31.21 11.47 2.57
N VAL A 431 -30.80 12.73 2.77
CA VAL A 431 -29.40 13.16 2.64
C VAL A 431 -28.65 12.88 3.94
N PHE A 432 -27.55 12.13 3.85
CA PHE A 432 -26.66 11.83 4.97
C PHE A 432 -25.52 12.84 5.07
N ASN A 433 -25.02 13.07 6.29
CA ASN A 433 -23.91 14.01 6.52
C ASN A 433 -22.58 13.48 5.98
N THR A 434 -22.34 12.18 6.11
CA THR A 434 -21.09 11.51 5.70
C THR A 434 -21.35 10.49 4.59
N TYR A 435 -20.33 10.22 3.77
CA TYR A 435 -20.37 9.12 2.79
C TYR A 435 -20.37 7.76 3.49
N GLN A 436 -19.78 7.67 4.69
CA GLN A 436 -19.82 6.46 5.51
C GLN A 436 -21.25 6.04 5.85
N ASP A 437 -22.07 7.00 6.30
CA ASP A 437 -23.45 6.71 6.70
C ASP A 437 -24.29 6.30 5.49
N ALA A 438 -24.09 6.94 4.34
CA ALA A 438 -24.73 6.55 3.09
C ALA A 438 -24.33 5.12 2.66
N CYS A 439 -23.05 4.74 2.80
CA CYS A 439 -22.61 3.35 2.56
C CYS A 439 -23.27 2.36 3.52
N ARG A 440 -23.43 2.74 4.80
CA ARG A 440 -24.06 1.90 5.82
C ARG A 440 -25.53 1.65 5.49
N GLU A 441 -26.25 2.71 5.13
CA GLU A 441 -27.68 2.63 4.75
C GLU A 441 -27.88 1.78 3.49
N LEU A 442 -26.96 1.88 2.51
CA LEU A 442 -26.96 1.04 1.31
C LEU A 442 -26.45 -0.39 1.55
N GLN A 443 -26.14 -0.76 2.80
CA GLN A 443 -25.58 -2.07 3.17
C GLN A 443 -24.31 -2.44 2.36
N LEU A 444 -23.54 -1.42 1.94
CA LEU A 444 -22.26 -1.60 1.24
C LEU A 444 -21.11 -1.85 2.22
N LEU A 445 -21.35 -1.64 3.51
CA LEU A 445 -20.45 -2.02 4.58
C LEU A 445 -20.89 -3.41 5.05
N GLU A 446 -19.94 -4.33 5.23
CA GLU A 446 -20.23 -5.64 5.81
C GLU A 446 -20.95 -5.45 7.14
N ASP A 447 -22.16 -6.00 7.22
CA ASP A 447 -22.85 -6.22 8.48
C ASP A 447 -22.03 -7.26 9.25
N ASP A 448 -21.58 -6.93 10.46
CA ASP A 448 -20.79 -7.83 11.31
C ASP A 448 -21.56 -9.13 11.65
N ASN A 449 -22.84 -9.23 11.25
CA ASN A 449 -23.69 -10.41 11.30
C ASN A 449 -23.09 -11.63 10.57
N HIS A 450 -22.29 -11.44 9.51
CA HIS A 450 -21.56 -12.56 8.90
C HIS A 450 -20.45 -13.09 9.82
N TRP A 451 -19.74 -12.21 10.54
CA TRP A 451 -18.74 -12.61 11.55
C TRP A 451 -19.39 -13.24 12.77
N ASP A 452 -20.56 -12.74 13.14
CA ASP A 452 -21.39 -13.33 14.17
C ASP A 452 -21.79 -14.77 13.81
N LEU A 453 -22.38 -14.99 12.62
CA LEU A 453 -22.74 -16.34 12.13
C LEU A 453 -21.51 -17.25 12.00
N THR A 454 -20.39 -16.72 11.50
CA THR A 454 -19.14 -17.48 11.34
C THR A 454 -18.56 -17.94 12.68
N LEU A 455 -18.59 -17.08 13.71
CA LEU A 455 -18.18 -17.44 15.07
C LEU A 455 -19.20 -18.34 15.77
N ALA A 456 -20.50 -18.20 15.48
CA ALA A 456 -21.54 -19.11 15.97
C ALA A 456 -21.34 -20.55 15.45
N ASP A 457 -21.08 -20.71 14.16
CA ASP A 457 -20.81 -22.01 13.55
C ASP A 457 -19.51 -22.63 14.08
N ALA A 458 -18.46 -21.80 14.24
CA ALA A 458 -17.20 -22.25 14.83
C ALA A 458 -17.38 -22.66 16.31
N ALA A 459 -18.19 -21.96 17.08
CA ALA A 459 -18.48 -22.30 18.48
C ALA A 459 -19.17 -23.66 18.64
N LEU A 460 -19.86 -24.15 17.62
CA LEU A 460 -20.53 -25.47 17.62
C LEU A 460 -19.64 -26.62 17.13
N THR A 461 -18.62 -26.32 16.33
CA THR A 461 -17.91 -27.34 15.53
C THR A 461 -16.40 -27.38 15.76
N SER A 462 -15.83 -26.36 16.40
CA SER A 462 -14.38 -26.16 16.49
C SER A 462 -13.87 -26.11 17.93
N THR A 463 -12.56 -26.34 18.10
CA THR A 463 -11.91 -26.24 19.40
C THR A 463 -11.69 -24.77 19.81
N PRO A 464 -11.60 -24.46 21.13
CA PRO A 464 -11.36 -23.10 21.61
C PRO A 464 -10.14 -22.42 20.97
N ASN A 465 -9.06 -23.17 20.73
CA ASN A 465 -7.88 -22.67 20.04
C ASN A 465 -8.17 -22.25 18.59
N ASN A 466 -8.93 -23.05 17.84
CA ASN A 466 -9.29 -22.72 16.45
C ASN A 466 -10.25 -21.52 16.40
N ILE A 467 -11.14 -21.37 17.38
CA ILE A 467 -12.03 -20.21 17.51
C ILE A 467 -11.21 -18.94 17.81
N ARG A 468 -10.19 -19.00 18.69
CA ARG A 468 -9.25 -17.89 18.94
C ARG A 468 -8.45 -17.50 17.69
N GLN A 469 -7.99 -18.48 16.91
CA GLN A 469 -7.30 -18.24 15.63
C GLN A 469 -8.21 -17.56 14.60
N LEU A 470 -9.44 -18.06 14.44
CA LEU A 470 -10.44 -17.46 13.57
C LEU A 470 -10.77 -16.02 13.99
N PHE A 471 -10.92 -15.77 15.29
CA PHE A 471 -11.15 -14.43 15.82
C PHE A 471 -9.96 -13.48 15.56
N ALA A 472 -8.72 -13.94 15.79
CA ALA A 472 -7.52 -13.17 15.48
C ALA A 472 -7.39 -12.85 13.97
N ILE A 473 -7.77 -13.77 13.09
CA ILE A 473 -7.84 -13.53 11.64
C ILE A 473 -8.90 -12.45 11.35
N ILE A 474 -10.11 -12.59 11.86
CA ILE A 474 -11.18 -11.59 11.67
C ILE A 474 -10.71 -10.19 12.11
N LEU A 475 -10.07 -10.08 13.27
CA LEU A 475 -9.53 -8.80 13.77
C LEU A 475 -8.45 -8.20 12.86
N THR A 476 -7.54 -9.04 12.34
CA THR A 476 -6.36 -8.59 11.61
C THR A 476 -6.60 -8.39 10.11
N THR A 477 -7.54 -9.13 9.51
CA THR A 477 -7.80 -9.10 8.07
C THR A 477 -9.10 -8.41 7.70
N CYS A 478 -10.11 -8.49 8.57
CA CYS A 478 -11.47 -8.05 8.25
C CYS A 478 -11.89 -6.75 8.96
N TYR A 479 -11.17 -6.32 10.01
CA TYR A 479 -11.40 -5.06 10.73
C TYR A 479 -12.87 -4.86 11.15
N PRO A 480 -13.45 -5.79 11.94
CA PRO A 480 -14.87 -5.76 12.30
C PRO A 480 -15.22 -4.45 13.01
N SER A 481 -16.41 -3.92 12.70
CA SER A 481 -16.82 -2.61 13.22
C SER A 481 -17.14 -2.66 14.73
N GLN A 482 -17.53 -3.84 15.24
CA GLN A 482 -17.87 -4.11 16.63
C GLN A 482 -17.08 -5.29 17.24
N ALA A 483 -15.75 -5.25 17.12
CA ALA A 483 -14.84 -6.27 17.68
C ALA A 483 -15.13 -6.65 19.15
N GLN A 484 -15.45 -5.66 19.99
CA GLN A 484 -15.75 -5.87 21.41
C GLN A 484 -17.06 -6.65 21.61
N THR A 485 -18.09 -6.39 20.80
CA THR A 485 -19.38 -7.09 20.88
C THR A 485 -19.22 -8.57 20.53
N LEU A 486 -18.41 -8.89 19.50
CA LEU A 486 -18.10 -10.26 19.13
C LEU A 486 -17.32 -11.00 20.24
N TRP A 487 -16.32 -10.34 20.85
CA TRP A 487 -15.61 -10.89 21.99
C TRP A 487 -16.55 -11.21 23.16
N GLU A 488 -17.39 -10.26 23.58
CA GLU A 488 -18.29 -10.44 24.72
C GLU A 488 -19.26 -11.61 24.51
N LYS A 489 -19.68 -11.85 23.27
CA LYS A 489 -20.60 -12.94 22.92
C LYS A 489 -19.93 -14.32 22.90
N TYR A 490 -18.68 -14.43 22.44
CA TYR A 490 -18.01 -15.72 22.21
C TYR A 490 -16.86 -16.04 23.18
N LYS A 491 -16.53 -15.15 24.13
CA LYS A 491 -15.42 -15.33 25.08
C LYS A 491 -15.46 -16.65 25.86
N ASN A 492 -16.64 -17.17 26.20
CA ASN A 492 -16.77 -18.44 26.93
C ASN A 492 -16.28 -19.61 26.06
N CYS A 493 -16.74 -19.69 24.80
CA CYS A 493 -16.32 -20.70 23.83
C CYS A 493 -14.81 -20.63 23.56
N MET A 494 -14.24 -19.42 23.54
CA MET A 494 -12.80 -19.21 23.38
C MET A 494 -11.97 -19.51 24.63
N THR A 495 -12.60 -19.82 25.77
CA THR A 495 -11.92 -19.99 27.07
C THR A 495 -12.20 -21.37 27.69
N GLU A 496 -12.99 -22.21 27.02
CA GLU A 496 -13.45 -23.49 27.54
C GLU A 496 -12.31 -24.47 27.85
N ASP A 497 -11.24 -24.46 27.05
CA ASP A 497 -10.05 -25.29 27.26
C ASP A 497 -9.30 -24.91 28.54
N THR A 498 -9.17 -23.62 28.82
CA THR A 498 -8.62 -23.09 30.08
C THR A 498 -9.46 -23.50 31.28
N LEU A 499 -10.80 -23.41 31.17
CA LEU A 499 -11.71 -23.85 32.22
C LEU A 499 -11.58 -25.37 32.47
N HIS A 500 -11.52 -26.17 31.41
CA HIS A 500 -11.39 -27.62 31.50
C HIS A 500 -10.07 -28.02 32.18
N ARG A 501 -8.96 -27.41 31.77
CA ARG A 501 -7.64 -27.61 32.38
C ARG A 501 -7.67 -27.29 33.87
N ILE A 502 -8.24 -26.17 34.28
CA ILE A 502 -8.31 -25.75 35.69
C ILE A 502 -9.19 -26.68 36.53
N ARG A 503 -10.32 -27.15 35.98
CA ARG A 503 -11.18 -28.15 36.65
C ARG A 503 -10.45 -29.48 36.89
N GLN A 504 -9.67 -29.93 35.92
CA GLN A 504 -8.87 -31.15 36.05
C GLN A 504 -7.75 -30.98 37.09
N THR A 505 -6.99 -29.88 37.02
CA THR A 505 -5.87 -29.62 37.94
C THR A 505 -6.33 -29.51 39.40
N ASN A 506 -7.49 -28.89 39.64
CA ASN A 506 -8.02 -28.68 40.99
C ASN A 506 -8.98 -29.77 41.47
N GLN A 507 -9.22 -30.82 40.67
CA GLN A 507 -10.18 -31.91 40.96
C GLN A 507 -11.56 -31.42 41.42
N CYS A 508 -12.01 -30.28 40.88
CA CYS A 508 -13.25 -29.62 41.30
C CYS A 508 -14.06 -29.23 40.07
N GLN A 509 -15.19 -29.91 39.86
CA GLN A 509 -16.07 -29.66 38.72
C GLN A 509 -16.95 -28.40 38.87
N ASN A 510 -17.07 -27.87 40.10
CA ASN A 510 -17.92 -26.70 40.41
C ASN A 510 -17.26 -25.35 40.12
N ILE A 511 -16.08 -25.32 39.49
CA ILE A 511 -15.42 -24.07 39.10
C ILE A 511 -16.12 -23.52 37.85
N ASP A 512 -16.58 -22.28 37.88
CA ASP A 512 -17.14 -21.55 36.72
C ASP A 512 -16.08 -20.63 36.09
N TYR A 513 -16.39 -20.01 34.94
CA TYR A 513 -15.49 -19.08 34.25
C TYR A 513 -15.10 -17.90 35.15
N THR A 514 -13.80 -17.60 35.21
CA THR A 514 -13.27 -16.47 35.98
C THR A 514 -12.65 -15.41 35.07
N PRO A 515 -12.57 -14.14 35.52
CA PRO A 515 -11.90 -13.08 34.76
C PRO A 515 -10.47 -13.42 34.35
N GLU A 516 -9.73 -14.16 35.18
CA GLU A 516 -8.36 -14.59 34.91
C GLU A 516 -8.29 -15.53 33.70
N MET A 517 -9.28 -16.41 33.54
CA MET A 517 -9.35 -17.31 32.38
C MET A 517 -9.58 -16.52 31.08
N TYR A 518 -10.42 -15.47 31.12
CA TYR A 518 -10.64 -14.61 29.97
C TYR A 518 -9.40 -13.77 29.61
N VAL A 519 -8.63 -13.34 30.62
CA VAL A 519 -7.34 -12.66 30.39
C VAL A 519 -6.36 -13.60 29.71
N GLU A 520 -6.27 -14.85 30.15
CA GLU A 520 -5.42 -15.86 29.49
C GLU A 520 -5.81 -16.05 28.02
N ALA A 521 -7.12 -16.15 27.72
CA ALA A 521 -7.60 -16.25 26.34
C ALA A 521 -7.27 -15.00 25.51
N LEU A 522 -7.35 -13.78 26.08
CA LEU A 522 -6.97 -12.54 25.40
C LEU A 522 -5.48 -12.45 25.12
N VAL A 523 -4.62 -12.95 26.01
CA VAL A 523 -3.16 -13.03 25.77
C VAL A 523 -2.86 -13.95 24.59
N LEU A 524 -3.51 -15.12 24.55
CA LEU A 524 -3.36 -16.05 23.42
C LEU A 524 -3.86 -15.45 22.09
N ILE A 525 -4.94 -14.67 22.12
CA ILE A 525 -5.42 -13.94 20.94
C ILE A 525 -4.44 -12.84 20.55
N GLU A 526 -3.85 -12.11 21.51
CA GLU A 526 -2.84 -11.10 21.25
C GLU A 526 -1.59 -11.71 20.60
N ASP A 527 -1.10 -12.84 21.08
CA ASP A 527 0.02 -13.58 20.47
C ASP A 527 -0.29 -13.96 19.01
N LEU A 528 -1.52 -14.38 18.73
CA LEU A 528 -1.99 -14.70 17.38
C LEU A 528 -2.08 -13.44 16.50
N CYS A 529 -2.58 -12.32 17.02
CA CYS A 529 -2.59 -11.06 16.28
C CYS A 529 -1.17 -10.58 15.96
N VAL A 530 -0.25 -10.65 16.92
CA VAL A 530 1.17 -10.35 16.70
C VAL A 530 1.78 -11.29 15.67
N LEU A 531 1.43 -12.57 15.68
CA LEU A 531 1.91 -13.52 14.68
C LEU A 531 1.39 -13.21 13.27
N ILE A 532 0.10 -12.84 13.14
CA ILE A 532 -0.56 -12.65 11.84
C ILE A 532 -0.25 -11.28 11.23
N SER A 533 -0.28 -10.22 12.04
CA SER A 533 -0.19 -8.82 11.57
C SER A 533 0.96 -8.02 12.17
N ASN A 534 1.70 -8.60 13.12
CA ASN A 534 2.76 -7.92 13.87
C ASN A 534 2.27 -6.68 14.63
N LEU A 535 1.00 -6.69 15.07
CA LEU A 535 0.37 -5.62 15.82
C LEU A 535 -0.31 -6.18 17.09
N PRO A 536 -0.15 -5.51 18.26
CA PRO A 536 -0.77 -5.94 19.52
C PRO A 536 -2.29 -5.74 19.53
N LEU A 537 -2.99 -6.43 20.43
CA LEU A 537 -4.46 -6.44 20.47
C LEU A 537 -5.04 -5.03 20.75
N ASN A 538 -4.31 -4.21 21.51
CA ASN A 538 -4.66 -2.80 21.78
C ASN A 538 -4.65 -1.89 20.54
N HIS A 539 -4.05 -2.33 19.42
CA HIS A 539 -4.16 -1.61 18.16
C HIS A 539 -5.60 -1.65 17.62
N TYR A 540 -6.31 -2.73 17.95
CA TYR A 540 -7.69 -2.99 17.55
C TYR A 540 -8.70 -2.50 18.60
N ALA A 541 -8.24 -2.16 19.81
CA ALA A 541 -9.01 -1.58 20.92
C ALA A 541 -8.55 -0.15 21.29
N LYS A 542 -9.29 0.85 20.83
CA LYS A 542 -8.95 2.29 20.73
C LYS A 542 -8.42 3.01 22.00
N ASN A 543 -7.40 3.86 21.82
CA ASN A 543 -6.90 4.93 22.73
C ASN A 543 -7.57 6.32 22.49
N VAL A 544 -8.81 6.37 21.99
CA VAL A 544 -9.40 7.58 21.38
C VAL A 544 -9.77 8.69 22.39
N ASP A 545 -9.89 8.38 23.69
CA ASP A 545 -10.51 9.30 24.67
C ASP A 545 -9.55 10.41 25.18
N VAL A 546 -8.24 10.16 25.31
CA VAL A 546 -7.28 11.12 25.91
C VAL A 546 -6.95 12.29 24.98
N ASP A 547 -6.78 12.02 23.69
CA ASP A 547 -6.44 13.06 22.70
C ASP A 547 -7.63 13.99 22.44
N GLU A 548 -8.86 13.46 22.48
CA GLU A 548 -10.10 14.25 22.37
C GLU A 548 -10.26 15.22 23.55
N ILE A 549 -10.04 14.77 24.78
CA ILE A 549 -10.09 15.64 25.97
C ILE A 549 -9.03 16.75 25.89
N ASN A 550 -7.80 16.38 25.51
CA ASN A 550 -6.73 17.35 25.32
C ASN A 550 -7.09 18.40 24.25
N PHE A 551 -7.75 17.98 23.16
CA PHE A 551 -8.20 18.89 22.10
C PHE A 551 -9.29 19.85 22.59
N GLN A 552 -10.32 19.35 23.28
CA GLN A 552 -11.41 20.17 23.81
C GLN A 552 -10.91 21.22 24.82
N ILE A 553 -10.03 20.84 25.75
CA ILE A 553 -9.44 21.77 26.72
C ILE A 553 -8.58 22.84 26.03
N GLN A 554 -7.84 22.44 24.98
CA GLN A 554 -7.02 23.37 24.21
C GLN A 554 -7.87 24.40 23.44
N GLN A 555 -9.07 24.05 22.97
CA GLN A 555 -10.00 24.99 22.35
C GLN A 555 -10.54 26.02 23.34
N LEU A 556 -10.89 25.58 24.55
CA LEU A 556 -11.45 26.44 25.61
C LEU A 556 -10.40 27.37 26.26
N SER A 557 -9.11 27.06 26.12
CA SER A 557 -8.03 27.85 26.71
C SER A 557 -7.82 29.19 25.97
N PRO A 558 -7.61 30.32 26.67
CA PRO A 558 -7.36 31.62 26.03
C PRO A 558 -6.02 31.67 25.30
N GLY A 559 -5.93 32.48 24.24
CA GLY A 559 -4.70 32.73 23.45
C GLY A 559 -4.72 32.13 22.04
N ASP A 560 -3.78 32.59 21.19
CA ASP A 560 -3.72 32.21 19.78
C ASP A 560 -3.20 30.78 19.58
N LEU A 561 -3.95 29.99 18.80
CA LEU A 561 -3.61 28.61 18.49
C LEU A 561 -2.59 28.56 17.34
N MET A 562 -1.42 28.00 17.59
CA MET A 562 -0.36 27.82 16.59
C MET A 562 -0.25 26.36 16.18
N SER A 563 -0.18 26.09 14.87
CA SER A 563 -0.07 24.75 14.30
C SER A 563 1.35 24.47 13.85
N PHE A 564 1.91 23.35 14.31
CA PHE A 564 3.24 22.88 13.97
C PHE A 564 3.15 21.52 13.28
N LYS A 565 3.27 21.52 11.96
CA LYS A 565 3.35 20.29 11.16
C LYS A 565 4.77 19.73 11.19
N SER A 566 4.85 18.42 11.34
CA SER A 566 6.09 17.67 11.26
C SER A 566 6.54 17.46 9.80
N ILE A 567 7.82 17.16 9.63
CA ILE A 567 8.37 16.70 8.35
C ILE A 567 8.63 15.21 8.49
N ASP A 568 7.86 14.40 7.77
CA ASP A 568 7.98 12.95 7.78
C ASP A 568 8.69 12.47 6.51
N THR A 569 9.73 11.67 6.68
CA THR A 569 10.53 11.09 5.60
C THR A 569 10.72 9.60 5.85
N VAL A 570 10.61 8.76 4.83
CA VAL A 570 11.07 7.36 4.94
C VAL A 570 12.57 7.31 5.24
N VAL A 571 13.03 6.27 5.93
CA VAL A 571 14.46 6.04 6.19
C VAL A 571 15.15 5.46 4.96
N ASP A 572 14.44 4.65 4.16
CA ASP A 572 14.85 4.20 2.83
C ASP A 572 14.08 4.96 1.75
N GLU A 573 14.78 5.77 0.95
CA GLU A 573 14.17 6.60 -0.11
C GLU A 573 13.43 5.77 -1.17
N ASN A 574 13.80 4.49 -1.35
CA ASN A 574 13.10 3.57 -2.25
C ASN A 574 11.69 3.21 -1.76
N GLU A 575 11.42 3.34 -0.46
CA GLU A 575 10.12 3.08 0.16
C GLU A 575 9.22 4.32 0.24
N SER A 576 9.71 5.51 -0.13
CA SER A 576 8.94 6.77 -0.18
C SER A 576 7.68 6.67 -1.06
N VAL A 577 7.71 5.70 -1.95
CA VAL A 577 6.73 5.32 -2.96
C VAL A 577 5.65 4.41 -2.33
N ASN A 578 6.02 3.54 -1.40
CA ASN A 578 5.11 2.65 -0.66
C ASN A 578 4.41 3.39 0.50
N PHE A 579 5.10 4.37 1.09
CA PHE A 579 4.62 5.15 2.23
C PHE A 579 4.55 6.64 1.87
N PRO A 580 3.48 7.10 1.21
CA PRO A 580 3.34 8.50 0.85
C PRO A 580 3.44 9.39 2.11
N ILE A 581 3.94 10.62 1.96
CA ILE A 581 4.13 11.54 3.09
C ILE A 581 2.81 11.76 3.84
N GLU A 582 1.67 11.81 3.14
CA GLU A 582 0.35 11.90 3.77
C GLU A 582 0.00 10.67 4.63
N PHE A 583 0.50 9.49 4.24
CA PHE A 583 0.39 8.28 5.06
C PHE A 583 1.31 8.35 6.27
N LEU A 584 2.57 8.78 6.11
CA LEU A 584 3.48 8.98 7.24
C LEU A 584 2.93 10.00 8.23
N ASN A 585 2.39 11.12 7.74
CA ASN A 585 1.70 12.16 8.51
C ASN A 585 0.48 11.61 9.29
N SER A 586 -0.12 10.51 8.84
CA SER A 586 -1.23 9.84 9.52
C SER A 586 -0.80 8.80 10.55
N LEU A 587 0.50 8.49 10.65
CA LEU A 587 1.02 7.55 11.65
C LEU A 587 1.09 8.26 13.00
N ASP A 588 0.31 7.76 13.96
CA ASP A 588 0.41 8.13 15.36
C ASP A 588 0.92 6.94 16.17
N ILE A 589 2.25 6.87 16.31
CA ILE A 589 2.95 5.73 16.93
C ILE A 589 3.18 6.03 18.42
N PRO A 590 2.97 5.06 19.33
CA PRO A 590 3.30 5.23 20.73
C PRO A 590 4.73 5.76 20.94
N GLY A 591 4.88 6.81 21.73
CA GLY A 591 6.18 7.45 21.99
C GLY A 591 6.67 8.40 20.90
N MET A 592 5.93 8.56 19.80
CA MET A 592 6.16 9.59 18.78
C MET A 592 5.23 10.80 18.99
N PRO A 593 5.68 12.02 18.65
CA PRO A 593 4.82 13.18 18.61
C PRO A 593 3.86 13.09 17.40
N PRO A 594 2.63 13.62 17.52
CA PRO A 594 1.68 13.62 16.41
C PRO A 594 2.18 14.52 15.27
N HIS A 595 1.71 14.23 14.05
CA HIS A 595 2.16 14.98 12.86
C HIS A 595 1.84 16.48 12.96
N ASN A 596 0.63 16.82 13.40
CA ASN A 596 0.23 18.21 13.62
C ASN A 596 0.04 18.44 15.12
N ILE A 597 0.86 19.30 15.71
CA ILE A 597 0.73 19.71 17.10
C ILE A 597 0.11 21.10 17.14
N LEU A 598 -0.96 21.25 17.91
CA LEU A 598 -1.64 22.53 18.14
C LEU A 598 -1.27 23.07 19.52
N LEU A 599 -0.56 24.20 19.57
CA LEU A 599 0.02 24.75 20.80
C LEU A 599 -0.49 26.16 21.07
N LYS A 600 -0.60 26.53 22.35
CA LYS A 600 -0.82 27.88 22.86
C LYS A 600 0.24 28.22 23.88
N ILE A 601 0.53 29.51 24.07
CA ILE A 601 1.29 29.94 25.23
C ILE A 601 0.50 29.57 26.49
N GLY A 602 1.16 28.93 27.46
CA GLY A 602 0.52 28.40 28.66
C GLY A 602 0.06 26.94 28.56
N SER A 603 0.12 26.29 27.39
CA SER A 603 -0.24 24.86 27.30
C SER A 603 0.74 23.98 28.11
N PRO A 604 0.24 23.07 28.97
CA PRO A 604 1.04 22.04 29.59
C PRO A 604 1.37 20.95 28.57
N ILE A 605 2.64 20.54 28.57
CA ILE A 605 3.20 19.56 27.65
C ILE A 605 4.02 18.52 28.43
N ILE A 606 4.20 17.35 27.83
CA ILE A 606 5.07 16.29 28.35
C ILE A 606 6.14 15.94 27.33
N LEU A 607 7.38 15.79 27.79
CA LEU A 607 8.52 15.41 26.96
C LEU A 607 8.49 13.91 26.66
N LEU A 608 8.74 13.53 25.40
CA LEU A 608 8.69 12.13 24.93
C LEU A 608 10.06 11.45 24.85
N ARG A 609 11.15 12.22 24.99
CA ARG A 609 12.53 11.73 24.85
C ARG A 609 13.43 12.31 25.92
N ASN A 610 14.51 11.59 26.20
CA ASN A 610 15.61 12.12 27.01
C ASN A 610 16.42 13.10 26.16
N LEU A 611 16.49 14.36 26.58
CA LEU A 611 17.28 15.40 25.90
C LEU A 611 18.52 15.78 26.71
N ASN A 612 18.38 15.89 28.03
CA ASN A 612 19.48 16.26 28.92
C ASN A 612 19.28 15.62 30.32
N PRO A 613 19.51 14.31 30.47
CA PRO A 613 19.40 13.66 31.78
C PRO A 613 20.40 14.23 32.79
N PRO A 614 20.02 14.43 34.07
CA PRO A 614 18.73 14.11 34.68
C PRO A 614 17.69 15.23 34.59
N GLN A 615 18.00 16.35 33.94
CA GLN A 615 17.16 17.55 33.91
C GLN A 615 15.95 17.46 32.98
N LEU A 616 16.12 16.90 31.77
CA LEU A 616 15.10 16.74 30.74
C LEU A 616 15.04 15.29 30.30
N CYS A 617 14.20 14.52 30.98
CA CYS A 617 13.94 13.11 30.70
C CYS A 617 12.54 12.91 30.10
N ASN A 618 12.32 11.77 29.44
CA ASN A 618 11.00 11.33 29.03
C ASN A 618 10.03 11.36 30.24
N GLY A 619 8.86 11.95 30.05
CA GLY A 619 7.87 12.18 31.11
C GLY A 619 7.98 13.53 31.83
N THR A 620 9.02 14.34 31.57
CA THR A 620 9.14 15.67 32.17
C THR A 620 7.97 16.56 31.74
N ARG A 621 7.21 17.09 32.70
CA ARG A 621 6.10 18.02 32.45
C ARG A 621 6.59 19.45 32.40
N LEU A 622 6.20 20.17 31.36
CA LEU A 622 6.55 21.57 31.16
C LEU A 622 5.31 22.41 30.82
N VAL A 623 5.43 23.72 30.93
CA VAL A 623 4.45 24.69 30.43
C VAL A 623 5.10 25.63 29.42
N ILE A 624 4.46 25.85 28.29
CA ILE A 624 4.97 26.72 27.24
C ILE A 624 4.94 28.18 27.70
N LYS A 625 6.08 28.87 27.57
CA LYS A 625 6.23 30.31 27.83
C LYS A 625 6.28 31.14 26.56
N LYS A 626 7.00 30.64 25.55
CA LYS A 626 7.16 31.31 24.27
C LYS A 626 7.23 30.30 23.15
N ILE A 627 6.65 30.67 22.01
CA ILE A 627 6.61 29.84 20.82
C ILE A 627 7.32 30.61 19.70
N THR A 628 8.24 29.93 19.00
CA THR A 628 8.87 30.41 17.77
C THR A 628 8.73 29.33 16.69
N GLY A 629 9.15 29.61 15.45
CA GLY A 629 9.01 28.64 14.34
C GLY A 629 9.69 27.29 14.60
N ASN A 630 10.88 27.30 15.22
CA ASN A 630 11.72 26.10 15.38
C ASN A 630 12.09 25.75 16.83
N ILE A 631 11.75 26.60 17.80
CA ILE A 631 12.11 26.44 19.22
C ILE A 631 10.90 26.77 20.11
N LEU A 632 10.65 25.94 21.12
CA LEU A 632 9.73 26.24 22.22
C LEU A 632 10.52 26.62 23.47
N GLU A 633 10.15 27.70 24.12
CA GLU A 633 10.63 28.03 25.47
C GLU A 633 9.60 27.54 26.48
N ALA A 634 10.01 26.70 27.42
CA ALA A 634 9.11 26.09 28.39
C ALA A 634 9.70 26.04 29.80
N THR A 635 8.85 26.08 30.82
CA THR A 635 9.24 25.98 32.23
C THR A 635 8.89 24.60 32.79
N ILE A 636 9.82 23.97 33.50
CA ILE A 636 9.59 22.65 34.15
C ILE A 636 8.60 22.80 35.31
N LEU A 637 7.57 21.95 35.34
CA LEU A 637 6.46 22.04 36.30
C LEU A 637 6.67 21.23 37.60
N ALA A 638 7.47 20.17 37.57
CA ALA A 638 7.61 19.22 38.67
C ALA A 638 9.03 18.65 38.80
N GLY A 639 9.34 18.07 39.98
CA GLY A 639 10.63 17.46 40.28
C GLY A 639 11.72 18.45 40.73
N LYS A 640 12.96 17.95 40.86
CA LYS A 640 14.13 18.69 41.38
C LYS A 640 14.48 19.96 40.59
N PHE A 641 14.03 20.06 39.34
CA PHE A 641 14.32 21.17 38.43
C PHE A 641 13.12 22.09 38.17
N LYS A 642 12.06 22.00 38.98
CA LYS A 642 10.88 22.85 38.89
C LYS A 642 11.25 24.34 38.81
N GLY A 643 10.60 25.06 37.89
CA GLY A 643 10.82 26.50 37.68
C GLY A 643 11.94 26.87 36.71
N LYS A 644 12.81 25.92 36.31
CA LYS A 644 13.83 26.19 35.29
C LYS A 644 13.22 26.36 33.91
N VAL A 645 13.68 27.38 33.17
CA VAL A 645 13.35 27.62 31.76
C VAL A 645 14.29 26.80 30.87
N VAL A 646 13.73 26.17 29.84
CA VAL A 646 14.45 25.35 28.87
C VAL A 646 13.97 25.63 27.45
N LEU A 647 14.84 25.36 26.47
CA LEU A 647 14.55 25.47 25.05
C LEU A 647 14.39 24.07 24.44
N LEU A 648 13.29 23.84 23.74
CA LEU A 648 12.97 22.56 23.10
C LEU A 648 12.98 22.76 21.58
N PRO A 649 13.99 22.24 20.86
CA PRO A 649 14.01 22.27 19.40
C PRO A 649 13.17 21.13 18.81
N ARG A 650 12.86 21.22 17.52
CA ARG A 650 12.41 20.07 16.74
C ARG A 650 13.58 19.09 16.59
N ILE A 651 13.34 17.81 16.82
CA ILE A 651 14.34 16.76 16.64
C ILE A 651 13.81 15.65 15.73
N PRO A 652 14.68 15.00 14.95
CA PRO A 652 14.27 13.83 14.19
C PRO A 652 14.08 12.65 15.13
N MET A 653 12.95 11.95 14.99
CA MET A 653 12.61 10.76 15.76
C MET A 653 12.36 9.61 14.81
N ILE A 654 12.95 8.46 15.13
CA ILE A 654 12.71 7.19 14.43
C ILE A 654 12.00 6.27 15.44
N PRO A 655 10.84 5.69 15.09
CA PRO A 655 10.15 4.75 15.95
C PRO A 655 10.95 3.45 16.07
N SER A 656 11.15 2.99 17.30
CA SER A 656 11.99 1.82 17.61
C SER A 656 11.37 0.49 17.15
N ASP A 657 10.03 0.42 17.10
CA ASP A 657 9.26 -0.81 16.89
C ASP A 657 8.21 -0.65 15.77
N SER A 658 8.52 0.12 14.73
CA SER A 658 7.61 0.32 13.58
C SER A 658 7.97 -0.61 12.43
N THR A 659 6.99 -1.29 11.87
CA THR A 659 7.10 -2.04 10.60
C THR A 659 7.41 -1.15 9.40
N ILE A 660 7.34 0.17 9.58
CA ILE A 660 7.54 1.20 8.57
C ILE A 660 8.73 2.04 9.01
N PRO A 661 9.88 1.93 8.31
CA PRO A 661 11.07 2.70 8.67
C PRO A 661 10.91 4.13 8.18
N PHE A 662 10.41 5.03 9.04
CA PHE A 662 10.32 6.46 8.75
C PHE A 662 10.85 7.32 9.91
N LYS A 663 11.18 8.56 9.59
CA LYS A 663 11.76 9.59 10.44
C LYS A 663 10.79 10.78 10.48
N ARG A 664 10.41 11.21 11.69
CA ARG A 664 9.57 12.40 11.92
C ARG A 664 10.40 13.50 12.56
N LEU A 665 10.55 14.64 11.89
CA LEU A 665 11.14 15.85 12.48
C LEU A 665 10.03 16.70 13.12
N GLN A 666 10.00 16.72 14.45
CA GLN A 666 8.97 17.42 15.23
C GLN A 666 9.48 17.77 16.64
N PHE A 667 8.80 18.67 17.35
CA PHE A 667 9.04 18.84 18.78
C PHE A 667 8.76 17.53 19.53
N PRO A 668 9.65 17.06 20.42
CA PRO A 668 9.52 15.75 21.08
C PRO A 668 8.53 15.81 22.26
N ILE A 669 7.31 16.29 22.01
CA ILE A 669 6.33 16.60 23.04
C ILE A 669 4.92 16.12 22.68
N ARG A 670 4.05 15.98 23.68
CA ARG A 670 2.59 15.91 23.53
C ARG A 670 1.92 16.90 24.49
N LEU A 671 0.68 17.29 24.17
CA LEU A 671 -0.18 17.99 25.13
C LEU A 671 -0.44 17.10 26.34
N ALA A 672 -0.50 17.71 27.52
CA ALA A 672 -0.56 17.00 28.79
C ALA A 672 -1.57 17.63 29.76
N PHE A 673 -2.75 18.00 29.27
CA PHE A 673 -3.90 18.33 30.12
C PHE A 673 -4.50 17.04 30.68
N ALA A 674 -4.72 16.05 29.82
CA ALA A 674 -5.15 14.70 30.15
C ALA A 674 -4.06 13.67 29.79
N MET A 675 -4.00 12.59 30.55
CA MET A 675 -3.12 11.44 30.30
C MET A 675 -3.81 10.17 30.81
N SER A 676 -3.40 9.01 30.29
CA SER A 676 -3.92 7.73 30.77
C SER A 676 -3.45 7.43 32.20
N ILE A 677 -4.25 6.64 32.92
CA ILE A 677 -3.95 6.18 34.28
C ILE A 677 -2.56 5.54 34.34
N ASN A 678 -2.24 4.68 33.37
CA ASN A 678 -0.93 4.01 33.31
C ASN A 678 0.24 5.00 33.17
N LYS A 679 0.08 6.09 32.40
CA LYS A 679 1.12 7.12 32.24
C LYS A 679 1.24 8.06 33.44
N SER A 680 0.20 8.13 34.28
CA SER A 680 0.22 8.92 35.51
C SER A 680 1.03 8.25 36.64
N GLN A 681 1.29 6.94 36.54
CA GLN A 681 2.00 6.19 37.58
C GLN A 681 3.37 6.82 37.89
N GLY A 682 3.66 6.99 39.18
CA GLY A 682 4.87 7.66 39.66
C GLY A 682 4.82 9.21 39.66
N GLN A 683 3.77 9.84 39.12
CA GLN A 683 3.61 11.30 39.16
C GLN A 683 2.80 11.76 40.39
N THR A 684 3.10 12.96 40.89
CA THR A 684 2.31 13.66 41.92
C THR A 684 1.64 14.88 41.30
N MET A 685 0.34 15.03 41.54
CA MET A 685 -0.49 16.14 41.06
C MET A 685 -1.05 16.94 42.24
N SER A 686 -1.12 18.27 42.08
CA SER A 686 -1.75 19.14 43.08
C SER A 686 -3.28 19.00 43.08
N ILE A 687 -3.85 18.86 41.89
CA ILE A 687 -5.28 18.67 41.62
C ILE A 687 -5.39 17.69 40.44
N CYS A 688 -6.35 16.77 40.49
CA CYS A 688 -6.57 15.77 39.44
C CYS A 688 -8.06 15.58 39.17
N GLY A 689 -8.43 15.60 37.89
CA GLY A 689 -9.72 15.09 37.41
C GLY A 689 -9.56 13.66 36.90
N LEU A 690 -10.44 12.76 37.33
CA LEU A 690 -10.44 11.36 36.95
C LEU A 690 -11.74 11.03 36.20
N ASP A 691 -11.62 10.74 34.92
CA ASP A 691 -12.72 10.30 34.07
C ASP A 691 -12.87 8.79 34.10
N LEU A 692 -14.00 8.31 34.64
CA LEU A 692 -14.44 6.92 34.76
C LEU A 692 -15.81 6.73 34.12
N VAL A 693 -16.16 7.51 33.09
CA VAL A 693 -17.35 7.24 32.25
C VAL A 693 -17.30 5.79 31.72
N ASN A 694 -16.09 5.32 31.41
CA ASN A 694 -15.76 3.91 31.23
C ASN A 694 -15.02 3.37 32.48
N PRO A 695 -15.43 2.23 33.06
CA PRO A 695 -14.77 1.69 34.26
C PRO A 695 -13.34 1.20 33.96
N CYS A 696 -12.47 1.22 34.99
CA CYS A 696 -11.15 0.61 34.90
C CYS A 696 -11.27 -0.89 34.57
N PHE A 697 -10.34 -1.41 33.77
CA PHE A 697 -10.40 -2.77 33.22
C PHE A 697 -9.31 -3.70 33.77
N SER A 698 -8.32 -3.18 34.50
CA SER A 698 -7.28 -4.00 35.12
C SER A 698 -7.12 -3.75 36.61
N HIS A 699 -6.55 -4.74 37.30
CA HIS A 699 -6.22 -4.61 38.71
C HIS A 699 -5.33 -3.39 38.99
N GLY A 700 -5.62 -2.69 40.08
CA GLY A 700 -4.76 -1.62 40.61
C GLY A 700 -4.82 -0.29 39.86
N GLN A 701 -5.48 -0.21 38.69
CA GLN A 701 -5.60 1.03 37.92
C GLN A 701 -6.31 2.15 38.71
N LEU A 702 -7.44 1.84 39.34
CA LEU A 702 -8.18 2.83 40.13
C LEU A 702 -7.35 3.34 41.31
N TYR A 703 -6.59 2.46 41.97
CA TYR A 703 -5.65 2.82 43.02
C TYR A 703 -4.52 3.73 42.51
N VAL A 704 -3.93 3.39 41.36
CA VAL A 704 -2.90 4.22 40.72
C VAL A 704 -3.45 5.62 40.42
N ALA A 705 -4.67 5.73 39.89
CA ALA A 705 -5.30 7.01 39.60
C ALA A 705 -5.58 7.85 40.86
N CYS A 706 -6.21 7.26 41.88
CA CYS A 706 -6.57 7.98 43.10
C CYS A 706 -5.34 8.42 43.92
N SER A 707 -4.25 7.64 43.86
CA SER A 707 -2.99 7.94 44.58
C SER A 707 -2.16 9.07 43.96
N ARG A 708 -2.63 9.72 42.87
CA ARG A 708 -1.89 10.83 42.24
C ARG A 708 -1.97 12.14 43.01
N VAL A 709 -2.93 12.31 43.91
CA VAL A 709 -3.09 13.54 44.72
C VAL A 709 -2.85 13.26 46.21
N GLY A 710 -2.31 14.25 46.91
CA GLY A 710 -2.01 14.13 48.35
C GLY A 710 -3.22 14.36 49.28
N LYS A 711 -4.32 14.92 48.78
CA LYS A 711 -5.54 15.21 49.55
C LYS A 711 -6.79 14.79 48.78
N PRO A 712 -7.77 14.12 49.41
CA PRO A 712 -9.02 13.74 48.74
C PRO A 712 -9.81 14.92 48.16
N SER A 713 -9.76 16.08 48.82
CA SER A 713 -10.41 17.33 48.36
C SER A 713 -9.94 17.83 46.99
N ASN A 714 -8.81 17.29 46.50
CA ASN A 714 -8.19 17.70 45.25
C ASN A 714 -8.37 16.66 44.12
N LEU A 715 -9.14 15.60 44.38
CA LEU A 715 -9.54 14.59 43.39
C LEU A 715 -11.00 14.81 43.00
N PHE A 716 -11.25 15.03 41.71
CA PHE A 716 -12.59 15.16 41.16
C PHE A 716 -12.86 13.98 40.24
N VAL A 717 -13.90 13.18 40.53
CA VAL A 717 -14.21 11.95 39.78
C VAL A 717 -15.49 12.12 38.98
N LEU A 718 -15.42 11.83 37.68
CA LEU A 718 -16.57 11.73 36.79
C LEU A 718 -16.86 10.25 36.55
N ALA A 719 -18.02 9.74 36.96
CA ALA A 719 -18.40 8.35 36.76
C ALA A 719 -19.89 8.24 36.40
N LYS A 720 -20.23 7.30 35.52
CA LYS A 720 -21.63 7.04 35.16
C LYS A 720 -22.41 6.57 36.40
N ASP A 721 -23.57 7.18 36.64
CA ASP A 721 -24.42 6.90 37.80
C ASP A 721 -23.72 7.07 39.17
N ARG A 722 -22.62 7.82 39.22
CA ARG A 722 -21.74 7.99 40.41
C ARG A 722 -21.17 6.68 40.96
N LEU A 723 -21.11 5.63 40.14
CA LEU A 723 -20.59 4.31 40.51
C LEU A 723 -19.52 3.85 39.51
N THR A 724 -18.53 3.11 39.97
CA THR A 724 -17.49 2.53 39.11
C THR A 724 -17.03 1.17 39.64
N LYS A 725 -16.54 0.31 38.74
CA LYS A 725 -16.03 -1.01 39.10
C LYS A 725 -14.56 -0.91 39.51
N ASN A 726 -14.25 -1.37 40.71
CA ASN A 726 -12.86 -1.53 41.16
C ASN A 726 -12.43 -2.99 40.95
N ILE A 727 -11.42 -3.22 40.12
CA ILE A 727 -10.89 -4.55 39.83
C ILE A 727 -9.75 -4.83 40.80
N VAL A 728 -9.92 -5.84 41.66
CA VAL A 728 -8.96 -6.22 42.70
C VAL A 728 -8.64 -7.71 42.60
N HIS A 729 -7.36 -8.09 42.53
CA HIS A 729 -6.97 -9.50 42.60
C HIS A 729 -7.38 -10.08 43.95
N ARG A 730 -7.97 -11.28 43.93
CA ARG A 730 -8.47 -11.97 45.13
C ARG A 730 -7.38 -12.23 46.18
N LEU A 731 -6.12 -12.39 45.74
CA LEU A 731 -4.94 -12.56 46.59
C LEU A 731 -4.62 -11.35 47.48
N VAL A 732 -5.18 -10.16 47.19
CA VAL A 732 -4.91 -8.90 47.92
C VAL A 732 -6.06 -8.55 48.87
N LEU A 733 -7.14 -9.35 48.88
CA LEU A 733 -8.34 -9.14 49.71
C LEU A 733 -8.35 -10.04 50.97
N HIS A 734 -7.24 -10.73 51.25
CA HIS A 734 -7.06 -11.61 52.41
C HIS A 734 -6.06 -11.03 53.41
#